data_AF-A0A139HEP9-F1
#
_entry.id   AF-A0A139HEP9-F1
#
_cell.length_a   1.000
_cell.length_b   1.000
_cell.length_c   1.000
_cell.angle_alpha   90.00
_cell.angle_beta   90.00
_cell.angle_gamma   90.00
#
_symmetry.space_group_name_H-M   'P 1'
#
loop_
_entity.id
_entity.type
_entity.pdbx_description
1 polymer ?
#
loop_
_entity_poly.entity_id
_entity_poly.type
_entity_poly.pdbx_seq_one_letter_code
_entity_poly.pdbx_strand_id
1 'polypeptide(L)'
;MAIGSQSSTYNKLVTGFVALGSLTYGYCTSVISSTIGQPGWYQYFNLPQQGEPGYGGRTTSTIATANGVFSAGGAVGALFVMWAADYFGRKCSIQIGAVFCMVGGAFQGGAAALAMFQVGRVLSGIGIGILVTVCPMYLSEMSPPFIRGWLVGHHPIFLVFGYMLGIRCLPPMILLIGSPWVPRSPRWLISKRRLQEPMAILQKLRRSSEDPNAMAAKEEFYQILEQLRLDQQKLRHTGMSAWKAVWMKKSYRWRMVMGFLIQWGAEFAGPLIINNYAVILYTNLGQSGGMPLLLSAVWLTTASLIYNPLGAWLHDKVSSRRWTFMIGLAGCLVTTSCLSAMIANYAGTKNKVGNGFGIFFMFLYLAFQGTGCDTTMYLWVSEIFPTEIRSIGMGFSLFGQFASTIVLLQTAPIGFAQVGWKYFLVVICWCIVFIPVVYFYFPETARLTLEEINQKFGDDVAVHLTDATAAQRRALDHDLDYDAHLTTYSMVGSEDNANAQQQQHRLRKNQPKTLPRTHQRKPTATMQMVAVLLALVTVAAASPIIIETREAQLNGALLCPLLGTPLCASQCRLITGADGQCAPNGKLDHLSRLALPTKSWIILRVPWQDMAFRALLLASYRADTRQQDFLSAEESNWDNKQLAEICFLATRVGRPQVRASTVRGLDTTIFRTDQDSSESIKVYSSIARAIMMRRSLGKVLALAFLPSAFALAAVSKTCPSSTSGICYSLSIPDQTAQSGNGDIFFQVSGPATSHEWVALGQGQGMSGANIFVIYLSADGKNVTVSPRLGAGHTEPQHRDGQSANITLLAGSGVENGTLTANVRCAGCSSWSGGVMNFTGTGGSWIYASKSGTPIQSDDLASDISYHDDHGVFNWDFTNAKGGQVSANANPFLAATASKASTQATGGGVSDSYIIAHAVFACLAVAFILPIGGILIRVANLPNLVIIHSAIQYLGLSFYIIAFGLGAYYASKEDYWSNRHPIIGTVVFGLMLTQPLWGVIHHRMYKKTQGRTISSWFHLSVGRIVILLGIINGGLGLQLGRKSKGAKIGYGVGAGIMGLLYILAILYGENKRRSSRRNESASTGGHMNGDKIEHKDSHNP
;
A
#
# COMPACT_ATOMS: atom_id res chain seq x y z
N MET A 1 -34.86 4.14 27.74
CA MET A 1 -34.45 4.54 26.37
C MET A 1 -34.98 3.51 25.38
N ALA A 2 -34.77 3.65 24.06
CA ALA A 2 -35.18 2.62 23.10
C ALA A 2 -34.30 1.35 23.21
N ILE A 3 -34.93 0.19 23.38
CA ILE A 3 -34.27 -1.09 23.69
C ILE A 3 -33.28 -1.52 22.58
N GLY A 4 -33.58 -1.21 21.31
CA GLY A 4 -32.69 -1.44 20.17
C GLY A 4 -31.37 -0.65 20.15
N SER A 5 -31.04 0.11 21.21
CA SER A 5 -29.74 0.81 21.34
C SER A 5 -28.67 0.02 22.13
N GLN A 6 -29.04 -1.10 22.77
CA GLN A 6 -28.16 -1.84 23.68
C GLN A 6 -26.91 -2.44 22.99
N SER A 7 -25.74 -2.12 23.54
CA SER A 7 -24.43 -2.56 22.99
C SER A 7 -23.37 -2.70 24.09
N SER A 8 -23.00 -3.95 24.35
CA SER A 8 -22.05 -4.31 25.40
C SER A 8 -20.62 -3.85 25.09
N THR A 9 -19.77 -3.79 26.12
CA THR A 9 -18.32 -3.59 25.96
C THR A 9 -17.68 -4.68 25.08
N TYR A 10 -18.22 -5.91 25.12
CA TYR A 10 -17.77 -7.00 24.26
C TYR A 10 -18.03 -6.72 22.78
N ASN A 11 -19.22 -6.22 22.42
CA ASN A 11 -19.53 -5.82 21.04
C ASN A 11 -18.59 -4.72 20.53
N LYS A 12 -18.31 -3.71 21.37
CA LYS A 12 -17.39 -2.60 21.05
C LYS A 12 -15.95 -3.09 20.83
N LEU A 13 -15.47 -4.03 21.66
CA LEU A 13 -14.15 -4.66 21.50
C LEU A 13 -14.06 -5.53 20.23
N VAL A 14 -15.10 -6.31 19.92
CA VAL A 14 -15.16 -7.11 18.69
C VAL A 14 -15.15 -6.22 17.44
N THR A 15 -15.92 -5.12 17.47
CA THR A 15 -15.93 -4.10 16.40
C THR A 15 -14.54 -3.50 16.17
N GLY A 16 -13.89 -3.00 17.23
CA GLY A 16 -12.55 -2.40 17.15
C GLY A 16 -11.47 -3.39 16.72
N PHE A 17 -11.59 -4.66 17.08
CA PHE A 17 -10.66 -5.71 16.61
C PHE A 17 -10.82 -6.00 15.11
N VAL A 18 -12.06 -6.19 14.63
CA VAL A 18 -12.30 -6.46 13.19
C VAL A 18 -11.96 -5.25 12.32
N ALA A 19 -12.04 -4.03 12.85
CA ALA A 19 -11.60 -2.81 12.17
C ALA A 19 -10.09 -2.80 11.82
N LEU A 20 -9.25 -3.67 12.42
CA LEU A 20 -7.86 -3.87 12.00
C LEU A 20 -7.74 -4.45 10.57
N GLY A 21 -8.78 -5.11 10.06
CA GLY A 21 -8.87 -5.51 8.64
C GLY A 21 -8.99 -4.30 7.72
N SER A 22 -9.79 -3.31 8.11
CA SER A 22 -9.89 -2.01 7.44
C SER A 22 -8.54 -1.28 7.43
N LEU A 23 -7.85 -1.27 8.56
CA LEU A 23 -6.51 -0.68 8.71
C LEU A 23 -5.48 -1.34 7.78
N THR A 24 -5.58 -2.66 7.59
CA THR A 24 -4.77 -3.41 6.62
C THR A 24 -5.04 -2.96 5.17
N TYR A 25 -6.31 -2.71 4.82
CA TYR A 25 -6.70 -2.19 3.51
C TYR A 25 -6.13 -0.79 3.27
N GLY A 26 -6.28 0.11 4.24
CA GLY A 26 -5.70 1.45 4.20
C GLY A 26 -4.23 1.41 3.81
N TYR A 27 -3.41 0.81 4.67
CA TYR A 27 -1.96 0.72 4.48
C TYR A 27 -1.59 0.21 3.07
N CYS A 28 -2.18 -0.91 2.64
CA CYS A 28 -1.80 -1.54 1.38
C CYS A 28 -2.18 -0.69 0.15
N THR A 29 -3.14 0.21 0.29
CA THR A 29 -3.56 1.13 -0.78
C THR A 29 -2.64 2.34 -0.84
N SER A 30 -2.45 3.10 0.25
CA SER A 30 -1.69 4.37 0.22
C SER A 30 -0.18 4.23 0.13
N VAL A 31 0.41 3.11 0.58
CA VAL A 31 1.87 2.91 0.64
C VAL A 31 2.57 3.16 -0.70
N ILE A 32 1.88 3.00 -1.82
CA ILE A 32 2.41 3.29 -3.15
C ILE A 32 2.70 4.79 -3.36
N SER A 33 1.88 5.70 -2.81
CA SER A 33 2.06 7.15 -2.93
C SER A 33 3.33 7.61 -2.20
N SER A 34 3.54 7.13 -0.97
CA SER A 34 4.77 7.41 -0.21
C SER A 34 6.00 6.67 -0.73
N THR A 35 5.84 5.55 -1.43
CA THR A 35 6.92 4.85 -2.16
C THR A 35 7.35 5.64 -3.40
N ILE A 36 6.38 6.15 -4.19
CA ILE A 36 6.62 7.02 -5.35
C ILE A 36 7.24 8.38 -4.93
N GLY A 37 7.02 8.81 -3.68
CA GLY A 37 7.69 9.98 -3.11
C GLY A 37 9.17 9.78 -2.72
N GLN A 38 9.76 8.58 -2.87
CA GLN A 38 11.13 8.27 -2.44
C GLN A 38 12.10 8.05 -3.62
N PRO A 39 13.16 8.87 -3.77
CA PRO A 39 14.17 8.71 -4.83
C PRO A 39 14.79 7.30 -4.91
N GLY A 40 14.97 6.64 -3.76
CA GLY A 40 15.53 5.29 -3.68
C GLY A 40 14.70 4.22 -4.39
N TRP A 41 13.39 4.39 -4.56
CA TRP A 41 12.55 3.43 -5.30
C TRP A 41 12.87 3.45 -6.80
N TYR A 42 13.06 4.65 -7.37
CA TYR A 42 13.46 4.86 -8.76
C TYR A 42 14.86 4.30 -9.04
N GLN A 43 15.81 4.58 -8.14
CA GLN A 43 17.17 4.06 -8.21
C GLN A 43 17.18 2.53 -8.15
N TYR A 44 16.47 1.92 -7.20
CA TYR A 44 16.46 0.47 -6.99
C TYR A 44 15.86 -0.31 -8.18
N PHE A 45 14.79 0.21 -8.80
CA PHE A 45 14.16 -0.44 -9.96
C PHE A 45 14.65 0.07 -11.32
N ASN A 46 15.67 0.95 -11.34
CA ASN A 46 16.21 1.60 -12.54
C ASN A 46 15.09 2.22 -13.41
N LEU A 47 14.33 3.14 -12.80
CA LEU A 47 13.24 3.89 -13.40
C LEU A 47 13.62 5.38 -13.47
N PRO A 48 13.48 6.07 -14.62
CA PRO A 48 13.71 7.51 -14.69
C PRO A 48 12.83 8.32 -13.72
N GLN A 49 13.32 9.45 -13.22
CA GLN A 49 12.58 10.40 -12.37
C GLN A 49 11.87 11.49 -13.19
N GLN A 50 10.98 12.28 -12.55
CA GLN A 50 10.19 13.29 -13.25
C GLN A 50 11.09 14.42 -13.79
N GLY A 51 11.19 14.51 -15.11
CA GLY A 51 12.10 15.41 -15.83
C GLY A 51 13.18 14.68 -16.64
N GLU A 52 13.42 13.40 -16.36
CA GLU A 52 14.39 12.58 -17.10
C GLU A 52 13.77 11.94 -18.36
N PRO A 53 14.57 11.74 -19.43
CA PRO A 53 14.13 11.03 -20.63
C PRO A 53 13.54 9.64 -20.31
N GLY A 54 12.38 9.34 -20.89
CA GLY A 54 11.70 8.06 -20.68
C GLY A 54 10.78 7.99 -19.45
N TYR A 55 10.76 9.00 -18.56
CA TYR A 55 9.81 9.06 -17.43
C TYR A 55 8.37 8.87 -17.87
N GLY A 56 7.96 9.65 -18.89
CA GLY A 56 6.60 9.68 -19.44
C GLY A 56 6.13 8.39 -20.11
N GLY A 57 7.04 7.46 -20.42
CA GLY A 57 6.71 6.14 -20.98
C GLY A 57 6.93 5.00 -19.99
N ARG A 58 8.13 4.88 -19.39
CA ARG A 58 8.52 3.73 -18.58
C ARG A 58 8.08 3.86 -17.12
N THR A 59 8.29 5.02 -16.51
CA THR A 59 8.02 5.24 -15.08
C THR A 59 6.53 5.45 -14.82
N THR A 60 5.87 6.29 -15.62
CA THR A 60 4.40 6.47 -15.60
C THR A 60 3.66 5.15 -15.80
N SER A 61 4.03 4.35 -16.81
CA SER A 61 3.43 3.04 -17.07
C SER A 61 3.69 2.06 -15.92
N THR A 62 4.90 2.06 -15.33
CA THR A 62 5.22 1.24 -14.15
C THR A 62 4.33 1.60 -12.94
N ILE A 63 4.17 2.90 -12.66
CA ILE A 63 3.33 3.42 -11.58
C ILE A 63 1.85 3.08 -11.82
N ALA A 64 1.34 3.35 -13.03
CA ALA A 64 -0.02 3.03 -13.42
C ALA A 64 -0.27 1.52 -13.31
N THR A 65 0.64 0.68 -13.80
CA THR A 65 0.56 -0.79 -13.65
C THR A 65 0.54 -1.20 -12.18
N ALA A 66 1.43 -0.67 -11.34
CA ALA A 66 1.45 -0.97 -9.91
C ALA A 66 0.15 -0.59 -9.17
N ASN A 67 -0.61 0.39 -9.66
CA ASN A 67 -1.94 0.74 -9.15
C ASN A 67 -3.04 -0.14 -9.77
N GLY A 68 -3.10 -0.25 -11.09
CA GLY A 68 -4.07 -1.05 -11.82
C GLY A 68 -4.09 -2.52 -11.39
N VAL A 69 -2.93 -3.17 -11.23
CA VAL A 69 -2.87 -4.59 -10.83
C VAL A 69 -3.24 -4.83 -9.35
N PHE A 70 -3.04 -3.83 -8.49
CA PHE A 70 -3.53 -3.87 -7.11
C PHE A 70 -5.06 -3.80 -7.08
N SER A 71 -5.64 -2.86 -7.82
CA SER A 71 -7.10 -2.70 -7.90
C SER A 71 -7.78 -3.85 -8.65
N ALA A 72 -7.14 -4.42 -9.68
CA ALA A 72 -7.60 -5.65 -10.33
C ALA A 72 -7.58 -6.87 -9.38
N GLY A 73 -6.54 -6.98 -8.54
CA GLY A 73 -6.53 -7.94 -7.43
C GLY A 73 -7.70 -7.70 -6.46
N GLY A 74 -7.98 -6.44 -6.12
CA GLY A 74 -9.14 -6.03 -5.32
C GLY A 74 -10.48 -6.46 -5.91
N ALA A 75 -10.67 -6.22 -7.21
CA ALA A 75 -11.86 -6.65 -7.95
C ALA A 75 -12.06 -8.17 -7.87
N VAL A 76 -11.01 -8.97 -8.09
CA VAL A 76 -11.04 -10.44 -7.96
C VAL A 76 -11.35 -10.86 -6.50
N GLY A 77 -10.76 -10.18 -5.51
CA GLY A 77 -11.01 -10.45 -4.09
C GLY A 77 -12.47 -10.16 -3.67
N ALA A 78 -13.05 -9.07 -4.16
CA ALA A 78 -14.44 -8.71 -3.90
C ALA A 78 -15.43 -9.71 -4.54
N LEU A 79 -15.19 -10.12 -5.79
CA LEU A 79 -15.97 -11.17 -6.46
C LEU A 79 -15.85 -12.53 -5.75
N PHE A 80 -14.65 -12.88 -5.24
CA PHE A 80 -14.47 -14.12 -4.46
C PHE A 80 -15.28 -14.14 -3.15
N VAL A 81 -15.47 -12.99 -2.49
CA VAL A 81 -16.28 -12.87 -1.27
C VAL A 81 -17.75 -13.21 -1.51
N MET A 82 -18.29 -13.01 -2.71
CA MET A 82 -19.67 -13.34 -3.08
C MET A 82 -20.02 -14.81 -2.79
N TRP A 83 -19.03 -15.71 -2.90
CA TRP A 83 -19.16 -17.12 -2.51
C TRP A 83 -18.55 -17.38 -1.12
N ALA A 84 -17.34 -16.89 -0.86
CA ALA A 84 -16.56 -17.27 0.32
C ALA A 84 -17.21 -16.85 1.66
N ALA A 85 -17.86 -15.68 1.72
CA ALA A 85 -18.48 -15.20 2.96
C ALA A 85 -19.72 -16.01 3.37
N ASP A 86 -20.38 -16.69 2.45
CA ASP A 86 -21.49 -17.61 2.76
C ASP A 86 -21.03 -19.05 2.95
N TYR A 87 -20.04 -19.51 2.18
CA TYR A 87 -19.54 -20.87 2.31
C TYR A 87 -18.74 -21.07 3.61
N PHE A 88 -17.68 -20.28 3.84
CA PHE A 88 -16.84 -20.39 5.04
C PHE A 88 -17.34 -19.54 6.22
N GLY A 89 -18.13 -18.52 5.94
CA GLY A 89 -18.54 -17.51 6.92
C GLY A 89 -17.58 -16.32 6.98
N ARG A 90 -18.12 -15.18 7.45
CA ARG A 90 -17.44 -13.86 7.48
C ARG A 90 -16.07 -13.92 8.17
N LYS A 91 -16.00 -14.54 9.36
CA LYS A 91 -14.75 -14.75 10.14
C LYS A 91 -13.64 -15.46 9.35
N CYS A 92 -13.97 -16.52 8.63
CA CYS A 92 -12.97 -17.27 7.87
C CYS A 92 -12.54 -16.54 6.59
N SER A 93 -13.44 -15.75 5.99
CA SER A 93 -13.07 -14.84 4.89
C SER A 93 -12.11 -13.74 5.36
N ILE A 94 -12.29 -13.17 6.57
CA ILE A 94 -11.31 -12.24 7.17
C ILE A 94 -9.92 -12.89 7.30
N GLN A 95 -9.85 -14.14 7.76
CA GLN A 95 -8.60 -14.89 7.89
C GLN A 95 -7.89 -15.09 6.54
N ILE A 96 -8.64 -15.49 5.50
CA ILE A 96 -8.12 -15.65 4.13
C ILE A 96 -7.58 -14.32 3.60
N GLY A 97 -8.33 -13.23 3.77
CA GLY A 97 -7.89 -11.88 3.37
C GLY A 97 -6.58 -11.47 4.06
N ALA A 98 -6.49 -11.64 5.38
CA ALA A 98 -5.28 -11.32 6.15
C ALA A 98 -4.03 -12.09 5.67
N VAL A 99 -4.17 -13.38 5.32
CA VAL A 99 -3.06 -14.19 4.77
C VAL A 99 -2.58 -13.64 3.42
N PHE A 100 -3.50 -13.33 2.49
CA PHE A 100 -3.13 -12.70 1.21
C PHE A 100 -2.43 -11.34 1.40
N CYS A 101 -2.88 -10.53 2.37
CA CYS A 101 -2.22 -9.27 2.73
C CYS A 101 -0.78 -9.48 3.23
N MET A 102 -0.56 -10.46 4.12
CA MET A 102 0.76 -10.80 4.64
C MET A 102 1.71 -11.28 3.54
N VAL A 103 1.26 -12.21 2.67
CA VAL A 103 2.09 -12.75 1.58
C VAL A 103 2.41 -11.66 0.56
N GLY A 104 1.41 -10.91 0.09
CA GLY A 104 1.64 -9.80 -0.83
C GLY A 104 2.55 -8.72 -0.24
N GLY A 105 2.42 -8.46 1.07
CA GLY A 105 3.28 -7.53 1.80
C GLY A 105 4.72 -8.00 1.91
N ALA A 106 4.97 -9.28 2.18
CA ALA A 106 6.29 -9.88 2.16
C ALA A 106 6.92 -9.84 0.75
N PHE A 107 6.14 -10.12 -0.30
CA PHE A 107 6.60 -10.02 -1.69
C PHE A 107 7.01 -8.61 -2.10
N GLN A 108 6.30 -7.57 -1.64
CA GLN A 108 6.70 -6.17 -1.88
C GLN A 108 7.90 -5.74 -1.02
N GLY A 109 8.00 -6.20 0.23
CA GLY A 109 9.11 -5.86 1.13
C GLY A 109 10.43 -6.54 0.78
N GLY A 110 10.37 -7.75 0.20
CA GLY A 110 11.54 -8.50 -0.29
C GLY A 110 11.68 -8.49 -1.82
N ALA A 111 11.11 -7.49 -2.51
CA ALA A 111 11.01 -7.48 -3.98
C ALA A 111 12.36 -7.29 -4.68
N ALA A 112 13.08 -8.39 -4.95
CA ALA A 112 14.36 -8.36 -5.69
C ALA A 112 14.24 -7.93 -7.18
N ALA A 113 13.03 -7.75 -7.70
CA ALA A 113 12.75 -7.30 -9.05
C ALA A 113 11.36 -6.63 -9.14
N LEU A 114 11.18 -5.73 -10.11
CA LEU A 114 9.93 -4.98 -10.30
C LEU A 114 8.71 -5.90 -10.53
N ALA A 115 8.89 -7.02 -11.22
CA ALA A 115 7.85 -8.04 -11.41
C ALA A 115 7.41 -8.68 -10.07
N MET A 116 8.35 -8.92 -9.14
CA MET A 116 8.03 -9.45 -7.81
C MET A 116 7.25 -8.43 -6.98
N PHE A 117 7.58 -7.14 -7.09
CA PHE A 117 6.81 -6.05 -6.50
C PHE A 117 5.37 -6.00 -7.05
N GLN A 118 5.20 -6.13 -8.37
CA GLN A 118 3.89 -6.17 -9.04
C GLN A 118 3.05 -7.41 -8.65
N VAL A 119 3.66 -8.60 -8.58
CA VAL A 119 2.99 -9.81 -8.05
C VAL A 119 2.56 -9.60 -6.59
N GLY A 120 3.42 -8.99 -5.77
CA GLY A 120 3.06 -8.58 -4.42
C GLY A 120 1.87 -7.61 -4.37
N ARG A 121 1.80 -6.64 -5.28
CA ARG A 121 0.65 -5.73 -5.43
C ARG A 121 -0.64 -6.48 -5.77
N VAL A 122 -0.62 -7.45 -6.69
CA VAL A 122 -1.78 -8.31 -6.98
C VAL A 122 -2.24 -9.09 -5.74
N LEU A 123 -1.32 -9.74 -5.03
CA LEU A 123 -1.65 -10.54 -3.84
C LEU A 123 -2.17 -9.68 -2.68
N SER A 124 -1.57 -8.50 -2.44
CA SER A 124 -2.13 -7.50 -1.51
C SER A 124 -3.53 -7.05 -1.96
N GLY A 125 -3.74 -6.83 -3.25
CA GLY A 125 -5.03 -6.48 -3.85
C GLY A 125 -6.11 -7.51 -3.55
N ILE A 126 -5.85 -8.80 -3.79
CA ILE A 126 -6.79 -9.89 -3.51
C ILE A 126 -7.16 -9.92 -2.02
N GLY A 127 -6.19 -9.82 -1.12
CA GLY A 127 -6.45 -9.75 0.33
C GLY A 127 -7.27 -8.52 0.73
N ILE A 128 -7.00 -7.37 0.10
CA ILE A 128 -7.72 -6.10 0.28
C ILE A 128 -9.17 -6.21 -0.21
N GLY A 129 -9.41 -6.75 -1.40
CA GLY A 129 -10.76 -6.95 -1.95
C GLY A 129 -11.61 -7.83 -1.05
N ILE A 130 -10.99 -8.84 -0.43
CA ILE A 130 -11.64 -9.67 0.58
C ILE A 130 -11.97 -8.85 1.84
N LEU A 131 -10.98 -8.18 2.44
CA LEU A 131 -11.15 -7.44 3.69
C LEU A 131 -12.13 -6.26 3.58
N VAL A 132 -12.06 -5.43 2.54
CA VAL A 132 -12.96 -4.28 2.35
C VAL A 132 -14.42 -4.72 2.16
N THR A 133 -14.65 -5.91 1.58
CA THR A 133 -16.00 -6.44 1.40
C THR A 133 -16.54 -7.07 2.68
N VAL A 134 -15.73 -7.85 3.40
CA VAL A 134 -16.22 -8.65 4.54
C VAL A 134 -16.21 -7.90 5.87
N CYS A 135 -15.30 -6.93 6.08
CA CYS A 135 -15.25 -6.17 7.33
C CYS A 135 -16.55 -5.37 7.59
N PRO A 136 -17.01 -4.46 6.72
CA PRO A 136 -18.26 -3.72 6.95
C PRO A 136 -19.49 -4.64 6.98
N MET A 137 -19.51 -5.72 6.19
CA MET A 137 -20.56 -6.76 6.25
C MET A 137 -20.62 -7.44 7.64
N TYR A 138 -19.47 -7.77 8.23
CA TYR A 138 -19.43 -8.34 9.58
C TYR A 138 -19.84 -7.30 10.63
N LEU A 139 -19.37 -6.05 10.51
CA LEU A 139 -19.73 -4.99 11.44
C LEU A 139 -21.25 -4.70 11.40
N SER A 140 -21.90 -4.68 10.22
CA SER A 140 -23.34 -4.41 10.12
C SER A 140 -24.19 -5.55 10.69
N GLU A 141 -23.79 -6.81 10.48
CA GLU A 141 -24.48 -7.99 11.03
C GLU A 141 -24.38 -8.14 12.56
N MET A 142 -23.39 -7.48 13.18
CA MET A 142 -23.13 -7.51 14.63
C MET A 142 -23.70 -6.29 15.36
N SER A 143 -23.87 -5.16 14.65
CA SER A 143 -24.25 -3.86 15.23
C SER A 143 -25.77 -3.68 15.37
N PRO A 144 -26.26 -3.22 16.54
CA PRO A 144 -27.68 -2.94 16.74
C PRO A 144 -28.09 -1.68 15.95
N PRO A 145 -29.36 -1.54 15.52
CA PRO A 145 -29.78 -0.54 14.54
C PRO A 145 -29.44 0.92 14.88
N PHE A 146 -29.59 1.30 16.15
CA PHE A 146 -29.52 2.70 16.60
C PHE A 146 -28.10 3.27 16.71
N ILE A 147 -27.06 2.43 16.74
CA ILE A 147 -25.65 2.86 16.74
C ILE A 147 -24.82 2.19 15.63
N ARG A 148 -25.49 1.72 14.57
CA ARG A 148 -24.85 1.04 13.45
C ARG A 148 -23.96 1.99 12.65
N GLY A 149 -24.28 3.29 12.59
CA GLY A 149 -23.46 4.30 11.92
C GLY A 149 -22.09 4.43 12.57
N TRP A 150 -22.03 4.58 13.89
CA TRP A 150 -20.77 4.64 14.63
C TRP A 150 -19.97 3.34 14.55
N LEU A 151 -20.60 2.19 14.78
CA LEU A 151 -19.90 0.90 14.81
C LEU A 151 -19.40 0.45 13.43
N VAL A 152 -20.22 0.53 12.37
CA VAL A 152 -19.75 0.22 11.00
C VAL A 152 -18.80 1.30 10.50
N GLY A 153 -18.99 2.56 10.91
CA GLY A 153 -18.09 3.68 10.65
C GLY A 153 -16.65 3.48 11.15
N HIS A 154 -16.40 2.54 12.07
CA HIS A 154 -15.04 2.11 12.39
C HIS A 154 -14.28 1.55 11.18
N HIS A 155 -14.97 1.04 10.15
CA HIS A 155 -14.34 0.60 8.91
C HIS A 155 -13.61 1.75 8.19
N PRO A 156 -14.28 2.82 7.71
CA PRO A 156 -13.63 3.97 7.08
C PRO A 156 -12.72 4.78 8.02
N ILE A 157 -12.95 4.78 9.34
CA ILE A 157 -11.99 5.39 10.30
C ILE A 157 -10.67 4.63 10.29
N PHE A 158 -10.71 3.31 10.53
CA PHE A 158 -9.48 2.50 10.61
C PHE A 158 -8.79 2.36 9.26
N LEU A 159 -9.54 2.34 8.15
CA LEU A 159 -9.03 2.43 6.79
C LEU A 159 -8.09 3.64 6.65
N VAL A 160 -8.59 4.85 6.91
CA VAL A 160 -7.80 6.06 6.73
C VAL A 160 -6.70 6.18 7.79
N PHE A 161 -6.90 5.69 9.01
CA PHE A 161 -5.82 5.58 10.00
C PHE A 161 -4.70 4.63 9.53
N GLY A 162 -5.05 3.58 8.77
CA GLY A 162 -4.12 2.72 8.07
C GLY A 162 -3.26 3.44 7.04
N TYR A 163 -3.75 4.54 6.44
CA TYR A 163 -2.96 5.35 5.52
C TYR A 163 -1.77 6.07 6.19
N MET A 164 -1.81 6.30 7.50
CA MET A 164 -0.77 7.03 8.25
C MET A 164 0.39 6.14 8.73
N LEU A 165 0.15 4.85 8.92
CA LEU A 165 1.08 3.96 9.62
C LEU A 165 2.14 3.39 8.68
N GLY A 166 3.34 3.11 9.21
CA GLY A 166 4.45 2.55 8.41
C GLY A 166 4.52 1.02 8.33
N ILE A 167 3.70 0.29 9.10
CA ILE A 167 3.97 -1.11 9.49
C ILE A 167 3.05 -2.10 8.76
N ARG A 168 3.50 -2.62 7.62
CA ARG A 168 2.69 -3.42 6.68
C ARG A 168 2.04 -4.69 7.24
N CYS A 169 2.84 -5.59 7.82
CA CYS A 169 2.39 -6.94 8.14
C CYS A 169 1.84 -7.09 9.56
N LEU A 170 2.03 -6.09 10.44
CA LEU A 170 1.61 -6.14 11.84
C LEU A 170 0.07 -6.16 12.00
N PRO A 171 -0.73 -5.30 11.34
CA PRO A 171 -2.19 -5.35 11.44
C PRO A 171 -2.82 -6.68 10.98
N PRO A 172 -2.52 -7.25 9.80
CA PRO A 172 -3.10 -8.53 9.41
C PRO A 172 -2.57 -9.69 10.26
N MET A 173 -1.34 -9.63 10.79
CA MET A 173 -0.84 -10.63 11.73
C MET A 173 -1.60 -10.61 13.07
N ILE A 174 -1.85 -9.43 13.65
CA ILE A 174 -2.69 -9.27 14.86
C ILE A 174 -4.12 -9.75 14.57
N LEU A 175 -4.68 -9.39 13.42
CA LEU A 175 -6.02 -9.80 13.00
C LEU A 175 -6.11 -11.33 12.84
N LEU A 176 -5.13 -11.95 12.20
CA LEU A 176 -5.07 -13.40 11.99
C LEU A 176 -4.91 -14.15 13.32
N ILE A 177 -3.93 -13.76 14.15
CA ILE A 177 -3.68 -14.37 15.47
C ILE A 177 -4.88 -14.20 16.39
N GLY A 178 -5.49 -13.02 16.45
CA GLY A 178 -6.61 -12.73 17.35
C GLY A 178 -7.98 -13.22 16.86
N SER A 179 -8.13 -13.50 15.56
CA SER A 179 -9.39 -13.97 14.96
C SER A 179 -10.04 -15.21 15.63
N PRO A 180 -9.32 -16.19 16.22
CA PRO A 180 -9.95 -17.35 16.87
C PRO A 180 -10.91 -16.98 17.99
N TRP A 181 -10.64 -15.91 18.75
CA TRP A 181 -11.49 -15.44 19.86
C TRP A 181 -12.68 -14.56 19.43
N VAL A 182 -12.72 -14.12 18.17
CA VAL A 182 -13.84 -13.36 17.58
C VAL A 182 -15.04 -14.30 17.33
N PRO A 183 -16.29 -13.93 17.66
CA PRO A 183 -17.46 -14.77 17.42
C PRO A 183 -17.81 -14.87 15.92
N ARG A 184 -18.59 -15.89 15.53
CA ARG A 184 -19.21 -15.95 14.19
C ARG A 184 -20.42 -15.01 14.13
N SER A 185 -20.76 -14.52 12.93
CA SER A 185 -21.97 -13.70 12.72
C SER A 185 -23.23 -14.51 13.07
N PRO A 186 -24.12 -14.01 13.96
CA PRO A 186 -25.38 -14.69 14.30
C PRO A 186 -26.26 -14.93 13.08
N ARG A 187 -26.38 -13.95 12.19
CA ARG A 187 -27.16 -14.03 10.94
C ARG A 187 -26.65 -15.15 10.02
N TRP A 188 -25.33 -15.35 9.94
CA TRP A 188 -24.74 -16.49 9.22
C TRP A 188 -24.98 -17.84 9.92
N LEU A 189 -24.96 -17.90 11.26
CA LEU A 189 -25.21 -19.14 11.99
C LEU A 189 -26.66 -19.64 11.81
N ILE A 190 -27.63 -18.73 11.90
CA ILE A 190 -29.06 -19.03 11.71
C ILE A 190 -29.31 -19.50 10.27
N SER A 191 -28.68 -18.87 9.25
CA SER A 191 -28.80 -19.33 7.86
C SER A 191 -28.16 -20.71 7.60
N LYS A 192 -27.23 -21.16 8.46
CA LYS A 192 -26.72 -22.54 8.51
C LYS A 192 -27.53 -23.48 9.44
N ARG A 193 -28.73 -23.08 9.86
CA ARG A 193 -29.63 -23.82 10.77
C ARG A 193 -29.02 -24.14 12.15
N ARG A 194 -28.03 -23.36 12.61
CA ARG A 194 -27.49 -23.45 13.97
C ARG A 194 -28.21 -22.44 14.85
N LEU A 195 -29.09 -22.89 15.75
CA LEU A 195 -29.93 -21.99 16.55
C LEU A 195 -29.35 -21.67 17.95
N GLN A 196 -28.58 -22.58 18.55
CA GLN A 196 -28.03 -22.40 19.90
C GLN A 196 -26.83 -21.44 19.95
N GLU A 197 -25.84 -21.64 19.06
CA GLU A 197 -24.65 -20.78 18.94
C GLU A 197 -24.98 -19.27 18.79
N PRO A 198 -25.91 -18.83 17.92
CA PRO A 198 -26.22 -17.40 17.74
C PRO A 198 -26.96 -16.75 18.92
N MET A 199 -27.88 -17.44 19.61
CA MET A 199 -28.60 -16.86 20.76
C MET A 199 -27.60 -16.47 21.87
N ALA A 200 -26.70 -17.39 22.24
CA ALA A 200 -25.65 -17.14 23.23
C ALA A 200 -24.63 -16.07 22.79
N ILE A 201 -24.50 -15.79 21.48
CA ILE A 201 -23.70 -14.68 20.97
C ILE A 201 -24.48 -13.37 21.05
N LEU A 202 -25.75 -13.32 20.63
CA LEU A 202 -26.60 -12.12 20.69
C LEU A 202 -26.76 -11.62 22.13
N GLN A 203 -27.02 -12.51 23.09
CA GLN A 203 -27.03 -12.19 24.52
C GLN A 203 -25.73 -11.52 24.97
N LYS A 204 -24.55 -12.02 24.56
CA LYS A 204 -23.24 -11.41 24.88
C LYS A 204 -23.01 -10.07 24.20
N LEU A 205 -23.56 -9.85 22.99
CA LEU A 205 -23.42 -8.59 22.25
C LEU A 205 -24.35 -7.49 22.76
N ARG A 206 -25.58 -7.83 23.17
CA ARG A 206 -26.59 -6.88 23.63
C ARG A 206 -26.53 -6.60 25.13
N ARG A 207 -26.02 -7.53 25.97
CA ARG A 207 -25.97 -7.44 27.45
C ARG A 207 -25.85 -6.01 27.99
N SER A 208 -26.93 -5.55 28.60
CA SER A 208 -27.04 -4.30 29.37
C SER A 208 -27.23 -4.60 30.86
N SER A 209 -27.08 -3.58 31.72
CA SER A 209 -27.58 -3.60 33.10
C SER A 209 -29.08 -3.27 33.18
N GLU A 210 -29.65 -2.67 32.12
CA GLU A 210 -31.06 -2.26 32.04
C GLU A 210 -31.98 -3.38 31.51
N ASP A 211 -31.42 -4.50 31.07
CA ASP A 211 -32.17 -5.66 30.54
C ASP A 211 -31.56 -6.97 31.08
N PRO A 212 -31.97 -7.40 32.30
CA PRO A 212 -31.47 -8.63 32.92
C PRO A 212 -31.91 -9.91 32.18
N ASN A 213 -33.07 -9.86 31.52
CA ASN A 213 -33.68 -11.01 30.82
C ASN A 213 -33.16 -11.16 29.37
N ALA A 214 -32.35 -10.22 28.90
CA ALA A 214 -31.85 -10.10 27.54
C ALA A 214 -32.96 -10.13 26.47
N MET A 215 -34.08 -9.44 26.73
CA MET A 215 -35.21 -9.32 25.80
C MET A 215 -34.77 -8.75 24.45
N ALA A 216 -33.87 -7.75 24.45
CA ALA A 216 -33.29 -7.18 23.22
C ALA A 216 -32.56 -8.22 22.34
N ALA A 217 -32.05 -9.30 22.94
CA ALA A 217 -31.43 -10.41 22.22
C ALA A 217 -32.45 -11.46 21.76
N LYS A 218 -33.56 -11.67 22.51
CA LYS A 218 -34.70 -12.49 22.08
C LYS A 218 -35.38 -11.87 20.85
N GLU A 219 -35.74 -10.58 20.92
CA GLU A 219 -36.36 -9.82 19.83
C GLU A 219 -35.56 -9.93 18.52
N GLU A 220 -34.26 -9.59 18.55
CA GLU A 220 -33.39 -9.66 17.36
C GLU A 220 -33.22 -11.09 16.85
N PHE A 221 -33.10 -12.09 17.73
CA PHE A 221 -33.03 -13.49 17.32
C PHE A 221 -34.31 -13.95 16.59
N TYR A 222 -35.48 -13.63 17.14
CA TYR A 222 -36.78 -13.99 16.58
C TYR A 222 -37.02 -13.31 15.23
N GLN A 223 -36.76 -12.01 15.11
CA GLN A 223 -36.87 -11.29 13.84
C GLN A 223 -35.96 -11.87 12.75
N ILE A 224 -34.69 -12.16 13.06
CA ILE A 224 -33.76 -12.79 12.10
C ILE A 224 -34.25 -14.18 11.69
N LEU A 225 -34.75 -14.97 12.64
CA LEU A 225 -35.21 -16.34 12.40
C LEU A 225 -36.45 -16.36 11.49
N GLU A 226 -37.45 -15.53 11.76
CA GLU A 226 -38.70 -15.53 10.98
C GLU A 226 -38.52 -14.89 9.61
N GLN A 227 -37.73 -13.82 9.48
CA GLN A 227 -37.37 -13.29 8.17
C GLN A 227 -36.64 -14.35 7.31
N LEU A 228 -35.71 -15.11 7.90
CA LEU A 228 -35.02 -16.21 7.21
C LEU A 228 -35.90 -17.42 6.90
N ARG A 229 -37.00 -17.65 7.65
CA ARG A 229 -38.03 -18.66 7.32
C ARG A 229 -38.85 -18.20 6.10
N LEU A 230 -39.38 -16.99 6.16
CA LEU A 230 -40.19 -16.34 5.12
C LEU A 230 -39.44 -16.21 3.79
N ASP A 231 -38.19 -15.72 3.79
CA ASP A 231 -37.41 -15.62 2.55
C ASP A 231 -36.97 -17.00 2.00
N GLN A 232 -36.75 -18.00 2.86
CA GLN A 232 -36.56 -19.39 2.40
C GLN A 232 -37.82 -20.01 1.80
N GLN A 233 -39.00 -19.73 2.35
CA GLN A 233 -40.27 -20.19 1.77
C GLN A 233 -40.46 -19.59 0.38
N LYS A 234 -40.30 -18.27 0.21
CA LYS A 234 -40.38 -17.59 -1.10
C LYS A 234 -39.44 -18.18 -2.15
N LEU A 235 -38.19 -18.46 -1.78
CA LEU A 235 -37.22 -19.11 -2.69
C LEU A 235 -37.60 -20.55 -3.07
N ARG A 236 -38.22 -21.31 -2.15
CA ARG A 236 -38.75 -22.65 -2.45
C ARG A 236 -39.98 -22.61 -3.35
N HIS A 237 -40.97 -21.77 -3.05
CA HIS A 237 -42.18 -21.61 -3.87
C HIS A 237 -41.87 -21.16 -5.31
N THR A 238 -40.80 -20.40 -5.52
CA THR A 238 -40.35 -19.97 -6.85
C THR A 238 -39.31 -20.89 -7.50
N GLY A 239 -38.86 -21.95 -6.83
CA GLY A 239 -37.82 -22.85 -7.33
C GLY A 239 -36.47 -22.16 -7.61
N MET A 240 -36.19 -21.01 -6.99
CA MET A 240 -35.01 -20.19 -7.29
C MET A 240 -33.91 -20.37 -6.25
N SER A 241 -32.68 -20.58 -6.71
CA SER A 241 -31.49 -20.35 -5.88
C SER A 241 -31.27 -18.86 -5.64
N ALA A 242 -30.59 -18.48 -4.56
CA ALA A 242 -30.27 -17.07 -4.27
C ALA A 242 -29.56 -16.38 -5.46
N TRP A 243 -28.60 -17.06 -6.09
CA TRP A 243 -27.91 -16.59 -7.29
C TRP A 243 -28.86 -16.35 -8.48
N LYS A 244 -29.85 -17.21 -8.72
CA LYS A 244 -30.87 -17.00 -9.76
C LYS A 244 -31.83 -15.86 -9.38
N ALA A 245 -32.23 -15.79 -8.12
CA ALA A 245 -33.13 -14.76 -7.60
C ALA A 245 -32.54 -13.34 -7.75
N VAL A 246 -31.22 -13.16 -7.58
CA VAL A 246 -30.53 -11.88 -7.79
C VAL A 246 -30.74 -11.31 -9.20
N TRP A 247 -30.74 -12.15 -10.23
CA TRP A 247 -30.97 -11.73 -11.62
C TRP A 247 -32.45 -11.69 -12.02
N MET A 248 -33.30 -12.52 -11.42
CA MET A 248 -34.73 -12.60 -11.79
C MET A 248 -35.62 -11.62 -11.01
N LYS A 249 -35.43 -11.48 -9.69
CA LYS A 249 -36.31 -10.67 -8.82
C LYS A 249 -36.06 -9.17 -9.04
N LYS A 250 -37.13 -8.38 -9.23
CA LYS A 250 -37.04 -6.94 -9.54
C LYS A 250 -36.34 -6.14 -8.43
N SER A 251 -36.73 -6.36 -7.17
CA SER A 251 -36.10 -5.75 -5.99
C SER A 251 -34.59 -6.03 -5.95
N TYR A 252 -34.19 -7.30 -6.10
CA TYR A 252 -32.78 -7.69 -5.94
C TYR A 252 -31.90 -7.08 -7.03
N ARG A 253 -32.34 -7.13 -8.30
CA ARG A 253 -31.67 -6.39 -9.40
C ARG A 253 -31.47 -4.91 -9.06
N TRP A 254 -32.48 -4.25 -8.51
CA TRP A 254 -32.39 -2.83 -8.16
C TRP A 254 -31.39 -2.56 -7.02
N ARG A 255 -31.39 -3.41 -5.98
CA ARG A 255 -30.38 -3.36 -4.90
C ARG A 255 -28.96 -3.58 -5.43
N MET A 256 -28.74 -4.52 -6.36
CA MET A 256 -27.43 -4.74 -7.01
C MET A 256 -26.95 -3.49 -7.77
N VAL A 257 -27.83 -2.87 -8.56
CA VAL A 257 -27.50 -1.65 -9.32
C VAL A 257 -27.15 -0.50 -8.38
N MET A 258 -27.93 -0.26 -7.31
CA MET A 258 -27.64 0.82 -6.38
C MET A 258 -26.39 0.59 -5.53
N GLY A 259 -26.14 -0.66 -5.11
CA GLY A 259 -24.91 -1.03 -4.40
C GLY A 259 -23.65 -0.84 -5.25
N PHE A 260 -23.72 -1.15 -6.55
CA PHE A 260 -22.64 -0.83 -7.49
C PHE A 260 -22.50 0.69 -7.70
N LEU A 261 -23.60 1.40 -7.95
CA LEU A 261 -23.59 2.83 -8.26
C LEU A 261 -23.08 3.71 -7.11
N ILE A 262 -23.38 3.39 -5.85
CA ILE A 262 -22.90 4.21 -4.72
C ILE A 262 -21.38 4.09 -4.54
N GLN A 263 -20.82 2.88 -4.69
CA GLN A 263 -19.38 2.65 -4.61
C GLN A 263 -18.65 3.26 -5.82
N TRP A 264 -19.15 3.01 -7.02
CA TRP A 264 -18.64 3.63 -8.25
C TRP A 264 -18.68 5.16 -8.16
N GLY A 265 -19.80 5.71 -7.68
CA GLY A 265 -20.05 7.15 -7.66
C GLY A 265 -19.32 7.93 -6.57
N ALA A 266 -18.98 7.28 -5.45
CA ALA A 266 -18.12 7.87 -4.43
C ALA A 266 -16.63 7.85 -4.83
N GLU A 267 -16.19 6.87 -5.63
CA GLU A 267 -14.84 6.85 -6.21
C GLU A 267 -14.70 7.84 -7.40
N PHE A 268 -15.74 7.97 -8.24
CA PHE A 268 -15.76 9.01 -9.29
C PHE A 268 -15.91 10.44 -8.75
N ALA A 269 -16.18 10.62 -7.45
CA ALA A 269 -16.01 11.90 -6.77
C ALA A 269 -14.52 12.30 -6.58
N GLY A 270 -13.58 11.44 -6.97
CA GLY A 270 -12.15 11.73 -7.07
C GLY A 270 -11.20 11.44 -5.88
N PRO A 271 -11.56 10.73 -4.79
CA PRO A 271 -10.70 10.62 -3.60
C PRO A 271 -9.32 10.02 -3.93
N LEU A 272 -9.28 8.96 -4.74
CA LEU A 272 -8.04 8.28 -5.08
C LEU A 272 -7.17 9.04 -6.10
N ILE A 273 -7.76 9.96 -6.88
CA ILE A 273 -6.99 10.90 -7.72
C ILE A 273 -6.22 11.87 -6.82
N ILE A 274 -6.91 12.52 -5.89
CA ILE A 274 -6.29 13.50 -4.99
C ILE A 274 -5.31 12.82 -4.04
N ASN A 275 -5.64 11.65 -3.48
CA ASN A 275 -4.78 10.91 -2.54
C ASN A 275 -3.49 10.39 -3.20
N ASN A 276 -3.61 9.58 -4.27
CA ASN A 276 -2.46 8.87 -4.84
C ASN A 276 -1.51 9.81 -5.61
N TYR A 277 -1.98 10.98 -6.06
CA TYR A 277 -1.17 11.98 -6.73
C TYR A 277 -0.96 13.26 -5.91
N ALA A 278 -1.30 13.25 -4.60
CA ALA A 278 -1.21 14.40 -3.69
C ALA A 278 0.15 15.11 -3.75
N VAL A 279 1.23 14.34 -3.70
CA VAL A 279 2.62 14.85 -3.78
C VAL A 279 2.86 15.64 -5.08
N ILE A 280 2.39 15.12 -6.22
CA ILE A 280 2.53 15.79 -7.53
C ILE A 280 1.66 17.06 -7.58
N LEU A 281 0.44 17.00 -7.04
CA LEU A 281 -0.46 18.16 -6.97
C LEU A 281 0.11 19.28 -6.10
N TYR A 282 0.72 18.97 -4.95
CA TYR A 282 1.41 19.96 -4.12
C TYR A 282 2.66 20.54 -4.83
N THR A 283 3.43 19.72 -5.55
CA THR A 283 4.58 20.20 -6.33
C THR A 283 4.14 21.17 -7.45
N ASN A 284 3.04 20.87 -8.15
CA ASN A 284 2.46 21.76 -9.16
C ASN A 284 1.95 23.10 -8.56
N LEU A 285 1.54 23.09 -7.29
CA LEU A 285 1.22 24.27 -6.46
C LEU A 285 2.47 24.88 -5.78
N GLY A 286 3.65 24.69 -6.37
CA GLY A 286 4.90 25.36 -6.00
C GLY A 286 5.53 24.88 -4.67
N GLN A 287 5.12 23.73 -4.13
CA GLN A 287 5.74 23.16 -2.94
C GLN A 287 6.96 22.30 -3.30
N SER A 288 8.07 22.43 -2.56
CA SER A 288 9.33 21.74 -2.87
C SER A 288 9.96 21.08 -1.64
N GLY A 289 10.99 20.25 -1.88
CA GLY A 289 11.67 19.48 -0.84
C GLY A 289 10.71 18.53 -0.12
N GLY A 290 10.76 18.51 1.21
CA GLY A 290 9.89 17.66 2.03
C GLY A 290 8.44 18.15 2.22
N MET A 291 8.10 19.37 1.76
CA MET A 291 6.79 19.97 2.03
C MET A 291 5.61 19.19 1.40
N PRO A 292 5.67 18.70 0.14
CA PRO A 292 4.62 17.85 -0.44
C PRO A 292 4.30 16.60 0.39
N LEU A 293 5.33 15.93 0.93
CA LEU A 293 5.15 14.73 1.77
C LEU A 293 4.56 15.09 3.14
N LEU A 294 4.98 16.21 3.74
CA LEU A 294 4.42 16.70 4.99
C LEU A 294 2.94 17.07 4.86
N LEU A 295 2.57 17.81 3.80
CA LEU A 295 1.18 18.16 3.52
C LEU A 295 0.31 16.93 3.29
N SER A 296 0.80 15.94 2.53
CA SER A 296 0.13 14.65 2.33
C SER A 296 -0.07 13.89 3.66
N ALA A 297 0.95 13.85 4.53
CA ALA A 297 0.83 13.21 5.85
C ALA A 297 -0.20 13.92 6.76
N VAL A 298 -0.23 15.26 6.75
CA VAL A 298 -1.22 16.04 7.52
C VAL A 298 -2.64 15.85 6.97
N TRP A 299 -2.80 15.76 5.64
CA TRP A 299 -4.07 15.48 4.97
C TRP A 299 -4.64 14.11 5.36
N LEU A 300 -3.82 13.06 5.38
CA LEU A 300 -4.21 11.74 5.87
C LEU A 300 -4.49 11.71 7.39
N THR A 301 -3.85 12.60 8.14
CA THR A 301 -4.06 12.75 9.60
C THR A 301 -5.41 13.40 9.92
N THR A 302 -5.80 14.48 9.22
CA THR A 302 -7.12 15.11 9.45
C THR A 302 -8.26 14.22 8.98
N ALA A 303 -8.07 13.47 7.90
CA ALA A 303 -9.02 12.47 7.41
C ALA A 303 -9.38 11.41 8.47
N SER A 304 -8.37 10.81 9.12
CA SER A 304 -8.57 9.72 10.08
C SER A 304 -8.98 10.16 11.48
N LEU A 305 -8.48 11.33 11.95
CA LEU A 305 -8.73 11.81 13.31
C LEU A 305 -9.91 12.76 13.43
N ILE A 306 -10.34 13.39 12.33
CA ILE A 306 -11.41 14.40 12.34
C ILE A 306 -12.58 13.98 11.45
N TYR A 307 -12.39 13.89 10.13
CA TYR A 307 -13.51 13.82 9.19
C TYR A 307 -14.25 12.47 9.20
N ASN A 308 -13.54 11.34 9.14
CA ASN A 308 -14.20 10.03 9.16
C ASN A 308 -14.84 9.71 10.54
N PRO A 309 -14.23 10.05 11.69
CA PRO A 309 -14.90 9.97 13.00
C PRO A 309 -16.13 10.88 13.11
N LEU A 310 -16.06 12.11 12.58
CA LEU A 310 -17.19 13.03 12.56
C LEU A 310 -18.35 12.46 11.74
N GLY A 311 -18.08 11.92 10.55
CA GLY A 311 -19.11 11.30 9.70
C GLY A 311 -19.75 10.07 10.35
N ALA A 312 -18.94 9.18 10.93
CA ALA A 312 -19.43 8.00 11.66
C ALA A 312 -20.33 8.38 12.85
N TRP A 313 -20.00 9.46 13.58
CA TRP A 313 -20.83 10.01 14.65
C TRP A 313 -22.10 10.69 14.11
N LEU A 314 -21.99 11.39 12.98
CA LEU A 314 -23.10 12.08 12.34
C LEU A 314 -24.18 11.10 11.86
N HIS A 315 -23.81 9.91 11.38
CA HIS A 315 -24.75 8.86 10.92
C HIS A 315 -25.66 8.26 12.02
N ASP A 316 -25.28 8.37 13.29
CA ASP A 316 -26.16 8.02 14.41
C ASP A 316 -27.06 9.20 14.84
N LYS A 317 -26.55 10.44 14.71
CA LYS A 317 -27.26 11.68 15.10
C LYS A 317 -28.29 12.13 14.06
N VAL A 318 -27.87 12.29 12.81
CA VAL A 318 -28.70 12.68 11.67
C VAL A 318 -29.40 11.44 11.14
N SER A 319 -30.73 11.44 11.15
CA SER A 319 -31.56 10.32 10.69
C SER A 319 -31.68 10.24 9.16
N SER A 320 -30.65 10.64 8.41
CA SER A 320 -30.59 10.45 6.96
C SER A 320 -29.17 10.21 6.46
N ARG A 321 -28.93 9.01 5.93
CA ARG A 321 -27.70 8.69 5.18
C ARG A 321 -27.73 9.31 3.79
N ARG A 322 -28.91 9.33 3.15
CA ARG A 322 -29.06 9.89 1.80
C ARG A 322 -28.70 11.37 1.75
N TRP A 323 -29.14 12.15 2.74
CA TRP A 323 -28.82 13.57 2.81
C TRP A 323 -27.33 13.81 3.10
N THR A 324 -26.74 13.06 4.04
CA THR A 324 -25.29 13.08 4.32
C THR A 324 -24.43 12.78 3.09
N PHE A 325 -24.83 11.80 2.26
CA PHE A 325 -24.12 11.48 1.02
C PHE A 325 -24.24 12.59 -0.04
N MET A 326 -25.42 13.19 -0.20
CA MET A 326 -25.61 14.32 -1.12
C MET A 326 -24.83 15.57 -0.70
N ILE A 327 -24.72 15.86 0.61
CA ILE A 327 -23.84 16.93 1.12
C ILE A 327 -22.38 16.64 0.75
N GLY A 328 -21.93 15.39 0.94
CA GLY A 328 -20.58 14.96 0.56
C GLY A 328 -20.28 15.23 -0.91
N LEU A 329 -21.13 14.72 -1.82
CA LEU A 329 -20.99 14.91 -3.27
C LEU A 329 -21.08 16.39 -3.69
N ALA A 330 -21.99 17.18 -3.10
CA ALA A 330 -22.12 18.61 -3.39
C ALA A 330 -20.90 19.41 -2.90
N GLY A 331 -20.36 19.07 -1.74
CA GLY A 331 -19.11 19.63 -1.24
C GLY A 331 -17.91 19.27 -2.11
N CYS A 332 -17.82 18.02 -2.55
CA CYS A 332 -16.80 17.55 -3.51
C CYS A 332 -16.91 18.30 -4.85
N LEU A 333 -18.12 18.52 -5.36
CA LEU A 333 -18.39 19.31 -6.57
C LEU A 333 -17.85 20.74 -6.45
N VAL A 334 -18.23 21.47 -5.40
CA VAL A 334 -17.80 22.87 -5.18
C VAL A 334 -16.29 22.94 -4.99
N THR A 335 -15.73 22.13 -4.08
CA THR A 335 -14.30 22.16 -3.76
C THR A 335 -13.41 21.73 -4.91
N THR A 336 -13.81 20.73 -5.70
CA THR A 336 -13.07 20.33 -6.93
C THR A 336 -13.15 21.42 -8.00
N SER A 337 -14.29 22.12 -8.12
CA SER A 337 -14.42 23.26 -9.03
C SER A 337 -13.49 24.41 -8.64
N CYS A 338 -13.43 24.76 -7.35
CA CYS A 338 -12.50 25.76 -6.83
C CYS A 338 -11.03 25.32 -6.99
N LEU A 339 -10.70 24.06 -6.69
CA LEU A 339 -9.35 23.49 -6.88
C LEU A 339 -8.91 23.56 -8.35
N SER A 340 -9.79 23.16 -9.27
CA SER A 340 -9.56 23.24 -10.72
C SER A 340 -9.28 24.68 -11.15
N ALA A 341 -10.06 25.65 -10.66
CA ALA A 341 -9.84 27.07 -10.93
C ALA A 341 -8.51 27.60 -10.35
N MET A 342 -8.11 27.16 -9.15
CA MET A 342 -6.81 27.55 -8.57
C MET A 342 -5.64 26.97 -9.38
N ILE A 343 -5.71 25.70 -9.77
CA ILE A 343 -4.67 25.06 -10.59
C ILE A 343 -4.60 25.73 -11.98
N ALA A 344 -5.74 26.04 -12.61
CA ALA A 344 -5.80 26.67 -13.93
C ALA A 344 -5.17 28.08 -13.98
N ASN A 345 -5.22 28.85 -12.88
CA ASN A 345 -4.75 30.24 -12.84
C ASN A 345 -3.42 30.44 -12.11
N TYR A 346 -3.03 29.55 -11.19
CA TYR A 346 -1.88 29.76 -10.30
C TYR A 346 -0.82 28.66 -10.29
N ALA A 347 -1.11 27.45 -10.76
CA ALA A 347 -0.10 26.39 -10.82
C ALA A 347 1.09 26.80 -11.71
N GLY A 348 2.31 26.48 -11.28
CA GLY A 348 3.55 26.95 -11.93
C GLY A 348 3.85 28.45 -11.75
N THR A 349 2.93 29.28 -11.24
CA THR A 349 3.19 30.70 -10.99
C THR A 349 3.90 30.93 -9.64
N LYS A 350 4.54 32.10 -9.50
CA LYS A 350 5.13 32.55 -8.22
C LYS A 350 4.09 33.04 -7.19
N ASN A 351 2.79 32.99 -7.49
CA ASN A 351 1.74 33.51 -6.59
C ASN A 351 1.47 32.54 -5.42
N LYS A 352 2.15 32.78 -4.30
CA LYS A 352 2.01 31.98 -3.06
C LYS A 352 0.59 31.99 -2.49
N VAL A 353 -0.21 33.05 -2.69
CA VAL A 353 -1.58 33.15 -2.16
C VAL A 353 -2.52 32.25 -2.95
N GLY A 354 -2.51 32.35 -4.28
CA GLY A 354 -3.32 31.49 -5.15
C GLY A 354 -2.97 30.01 -5.00
N ASN A 355 -1.67 29.67 -4.94
CA ASN A 355 -1.22 28.31 -4.65
C ASN A 355 -1.64 27.82 -3.25
N GLY A 356 -1.62 28.70 -2.25
CA GLY A 356 -2.12 28.41 -0.90
C GLY A 356 -3.62 28.11 -0.87
N PHE A 357 -4.43 28.83 -1.64
CA PHE A 357 -5.86 28.52 -1.80
C PHE A 357 -6.07 27.16 -2.51
N GLY A 358 -5.23 26.79 -3.49
CA GLY A 358 -5.24 25.45 -4.07
C GLY A 358 -5.04 24.35 -3.01
N ILE A 359 -4.08 24.54 -2.10
CA ILE A 359 -3.85 23.61 -0.97
C ILE A 359 -5.07 23.59 -0.03
N PHE A 360 -5.64 24.75 0.31
CA PHE A 360 -6.85 24.85 1.13
C PHE A 360 -8.03 24.07 0.53
N PHE A 361 -8.31 24.20 -0.77
CA PHE A 361 -9.41 23.46 -1.40
C PHE A 361 -9.18 21.94 -1.43
N MET A 362 -7.93 21.45 -1.48
CA MET A 362 -7.63 20.01 -1.32
C MET A 362 -7.97 19.49 0.09
N PHE A 363 -7.77 20.31 1.12
CA PHE A 363 -8.15 19.98 2.51
C PHE A 363 -9.67 20.12 2.74
N LEU A 364 -10.32 21.13 2.17
CA LEU A 364 -11.76 21.31 2.29
C LEU A 364 -12.54 20.24 1.52
N TYR A 365 -12.05 19.80 0.35
CA TYR A 365 -12.56 18.64 -0.38
C TYR A 365 -12.64 17.41 0.51
N LEU A 366 -11.54 17.11 1.20
CA LEU A 366 -11.43 15.95 2.09
C LEU A 366 -12.40 16.03 3.26
N ALA A 367 -12.73 17.22 3.76
CA ALA A 367 -13.73 17.40 4.80
C ALA A 367 -15.11 16.88 4.37
N PHE A 368 -15.52 17.15 3.12
CA PHE A 368 -16.79 16.67 2.57
C PHE A 368 -16.73 15.20 2.14
N GLN A 369 -15.66 14.79 1.46
CA GLN A 369 -15.46 13.41 1.02
C GLN A 369 -15.39 12.43 2.20
N GLY A 370 -14.56 12.72 3.21
CA GLY A 370 -14.40 11.86 4.39
C GLY A 370 -15.66 11.81 5.26
N THR A 371 -16.23 12.99 5.58
CA THR A 371 -17.41 13.07 6.46
C THR A 371 -18.66 12.49 5.77
N GLY A 372 -18.88 12.80 4.48
CA GLY A 372 -20.13 12.52 3.76
C GLY A 372 -20.10 11.32 2.79
N CYS A 373 -19.01 11.12 2.05
CA CYS A 373 -18.92 10.05 1.04
C CYS A 373 -18.37 8.74 1.64
N ASP A 374 -17.13 8.76 2.12
CA ASP A 374 -16.38 7.58 2.60
C ASP A 374 -17.12 6.83 3.71
N THR A 375 -17.74 7.55 4.65
CA THR A 375 -18.49 6.93 5.74
C THR A 375 -19.79 6.29 5.25
N THR A 376 -20.48 6.94 4.31
CA THR A 376 -21.80 6.48 3.86
C THR A 376 -21.73 5.30 2.90
N MET A 377 -20.72 5.26 2.01
CA MET A 377 -20.68 4.24 0.94
C MET A 377 -20.57 2.81 1.48
N TYR A 378 -19.66 2.55 2.43
CA TYR A 378 -19.57 1.22 3.06
C TYR A 378 -20.77 0.91 3.96
N LEU A 379 -21.23 1.91 4.72
CA LEU A 379 -22.33 1.79 5.67
C LEU A 379 -23.64 1.41 4.98
N TRP A 380 -24.05 2.16 3.95
CA TRP A 380 -25.32 1.96 3.25
C TRP A 380 -25.34 0.65 2.45
N VAL A 381 -24.25 0.31 1.76
CA VAL A 381 -24.12 -0.97 1.04
C VAL A 381 -24.19 -2.17 1.99
N SER A 382 -23.65 -2.04 3.20
CA SER A 382 -23.71 -3.10 4.24
C SER A 382 -25.11 -3.37 4.81
N GLU A 383 -26.10 -2.54 4.45
CA GLU A 383 -27.48 -2.61 4.95
C GLU A 383 -28.52 -2.98 3.89
N ILE A 384 -28.40 -2.49 2.65
CA ILE A 384 -29.45 -2.64 1.62
C ILE A 384 -29.68 -4.06 1.09
N PHE A 385 -28.87 -5.05 1.50
CA PHE A 385 -29.02 -6.44 1.06
C PHE A 385 -29.57 -7.36 2.16
N PRO A 386 -30.64 -8.14 1.88
CA PRO A 386 -31.15 -9.14 2.81
C PRO A 386 -30.17 -10.32 2.94
N THR A 387 -30.31 -11.07 4.02
CA THR A 387 -29.25 -11.94 4.57
C THR A 387 -28.81 -13.06 3.63
N GLU A 388 -29.69 -13.53 2.76
CA GLU A 388 -29.50 -14.61 1.78
C GLU A 388 -28.84 -14.17 0.46
N ILE A 389 -28.69 -12.86 0.21
CA ILE A 389 -27.92 -12.31 -0.92
C ILE A 389 -26.81 -11.33 -0.50
N ARG A 390 -26.66 -11.01 0.80
CA ARG A 390 -25.74 -9.97 1.30
C ARG A 390 -24.28 -10.18 0.88
N SER A 391 -23.82 -11.42 0.80
CA SER A 391 -22.52 -11.83 0.24
C SER A 391 -22.34 -11.37 -1.21
N ILE A 392 -23.28 -11.76 -2.08
CA ILE A 392 -23.35 -11.49 -3.52
C ILE A 392 -23.44 -9.98 -3.76
N GLY A 393 -24.36 -9.31 -3.05
CA GLY A 393 -24.58 -7.87 -3.15
C GLY A 393 -23.37 -7.04 -2.73
N MET A 394 -22.78 -7.32 -1.57
CA MET A 394 -21.54 -6.67 -1.13
C MET A 394 -20.41 -6.88 -2.14
N GLY A 395 -20.12 -8.13 -2.54
CA GLY A 395 -19.00 -8.42 -3.44
C GLY A 395 -19.13 -7.77 -4.82
N PHE A 396 -20.35 -7.70 -5.38
CA PHE A 396 -20.59 -6.97 -6.63
C PHE A 396 -20.49 -5.44 -6.46
N SER A 397 -20.94 -4.92 -5.31
CA SER A 397 -20.84 -3.49 -4.99
C SER A 397 -19.38 -3.03 -4.85
N LEU A 398 -18.58 -3.79 -4.09
CA LEU A 398 -17.15 -3.52 -3.90
C LEU A 398 -16.34 -3.82 -5.16
N PHE A 399 -16.77 -4.76 -6.01
CA PHE A 399 -16.24 -4.88 -7.38
C PHE A 399 -16.43 -3.57 -8.17
N GLY A 400 -17.58 -2.89 -8.03
CA GLY A 400 -17.81 -1.56 -8.59
C GLY A 400 -16.81 -0.51 -8.11
N GLN A 401 -16.43 -0.53 -6.82
CA GLN A 401 -15.39 0.33 -6.26
C GLN A 401 -14.02 0.10 -6.93
N PHE A 402 -13.61 -1.16 -7.09
CA PHE A 402 -12.33 -1.47 -7.72
C PHE A 402 -12.35 -1.22 -9.24
N ALA A 403 -13.47 -1.46 -9.91
CA ALA A 403 -13.63 -1.19 -11.33
C ALA A 403 -13.53 0.31 -11.65
N SER A 404 -14.19 1.18 -10.87
CA SER A 404 -14.01 2.64 -11.00
C SER A 404 -12.58 3.07 -10.67
N THR A 405 -11.99 2.52 -9.60
CA THR A 405 -10.59 2.78 -9.21
C THR A 405 -9.61 2.48 -10.34
N ILE A 406 -9.77 1.37 -11.06
CA ILE A 406 -8.90 1.01 -12.20
C ILE A 406 -8.98 2.09 -13.28
N VAL A 407 -10.18 2.51 -13.68
CA VAL A 407 -10.37 3.55 -14.72
C VAL A 407 -9.67 4.85 -14.30
N LEU A 408 -9.91 5.32 -13.07
CA LEU A 408 -9.40 6.60 -12.59
C LEU A 408 -7.89 6.61 -12.39
N LEU A 409 -7.29 5.54 -11.86
CA LEU A 409 -5.84 5.48 -11.61
C LEU A 409 -5.01 5.19 -12.87
N GLN A 410 -5.58 4.54 -13.89
CA GLN A 410 -4.89 4.38 -15.18
C GLN A 410 -4.95 5.66 -16.03
N THR A 411 -6.07 6.40 -15.96
CA THR A 411 -6.27 7.61 -16.78
C THR A 411 -5.70 8.88 -16.15
N ALA A 412 -5.66 9.03 -14.82
CA ALA A 412 -5.20 10.26 -14.18
C ALA A 412 -3.78 10.73 -14.56
N PRO A 413 -2.73 9.86 -14.63
CA PRO A 413 -1.40 10.30 -15.04
C PRO A 413 -1.37 10.86 -16.47
N ILE A 414 -2.13 10.23 -17.37
CA ILE A 414 -2.26 10.63 -18.78
C ILE A 414 -3.06 11.93 -18.87
N GLY A 415 -4.15 12.03 -18.11
CA GLY A 415 -5.01 13.22 -18.01
C GLY A 415 -4.25 14.45 -17.51
N PHE A 416 -3.44 14.31 -16.46
CA PHE A 416 -2.60 15.40 -15.97
C PHE A 416 -1.50 15.80 -16.96
N ALA A 417 -0.89 14.83 -17.67
CA ALA A 417 0.18 15.11 -18.63
C ALA A 417 -0.31 15.76 -19.94
N GLN A 418 -1.45 15.33 -20.47
CA GLN A 418 -1.97 15.79 -21.77
C GLN A 418 -3.00 16.94 -21.66
N VAL A 419 -3.79 16.97 -20.58
CA VAL A 419 -4.98 17.83 -20.46
C VAL A 419 -4.93 18.73 -19.22
N GLY A 420 -3.98 18.50 -18.31
CA GLY A 420 -3.72 19.34 -17.13
C GLY A 420 -4.94 19.47 -16.21
N TRP A 421 -5.28 20.71 -15.84
CA TRP A 421 -6.40 21.02 -14.94
C TRP A 421 -7.77 20.53 -15.48
N LYS A 422 -7.93 20.41 -16.81
CA LYS A 422 -9.21 20.02 -17.42
C LYS A 422 -9.63 18.60 -17.03
N TYR A 423 -8.71 17.75 -16.58
CA TYR A 423 -9.04 16.41 -16.07
C TYR A 423 -10.00 16.44 -14.86
N PHE A 424 -9.95 17.48 -14.02
CA PHE A 424 -10.90 17.64 -12.91
C PHE A 424 -12.35 17.86 -13.35
N LEU A 425 -12.60 18.24 -14.61
CA LEU A 425 -13.96 18.36 -15.16
C LEU A 425 -14.70 17.02 -15.17
N VAL A 426 -13.98 15.88 -15.26
CA VAL A 426 -14.59 14.53 -15.20
C VAL A 426 -15.32 14.32 -13.86
N VAL A 427 -14.66 14.70 -12.75
CA VAL A 427 -15.23 14.62 -11.38
C VAL A 427 -16.39 15.60 -11.22
N ILE A 428 -16.23 16.83 -11.71
CA ILE A 428 -17.24 17.89 -11.62
C ILE A 428 -18.53 17.49 -12.36
N CYS A 429 -18.42 17.06 -13.63
CA CYS A 429 -19.55 16.58 -14.42
C CYS A 429 -20.19 15.33 -13.82
N TRP A 430 -19.39 14.39 -13.28
CA TRP A 430 -19.92 13.22 -12.59
C TRP A 430 -20.78 13.60 -11.37
N CYS A 431 -20.28 14.45 -10.48
CA CYS A 431 -21.05 14.87 -9.30
C CYS A 431 -22.35 15.60 -9.67
N ILE A 432 -22.35 16.44 -10.71
CA ILE A 432 -23.56 17.12 -11.23
C ILE A 432 -24.61 16.10 -11.67
N VAL A 433 -24.21 15.04 -12.38
CA VAL A 433 -25.14 13.99 -12.87
C VAL A 433 -25.58 13.05 -11.74
N PHE A 434 -24.69 12.74 -10.79
CA PHE A 434 -24.93 11.70 -9.79
C PHE A 434 -25.74 12.18 -8.59
N ILE A 435 -25.68 13.46 -8.20
CA ILE A 435 -26.49 14.00 -7.10
C ILE A 435 -28.01 13.83 -7.35
N PRO A 436 -28.57 14.16 -8.54
CA PRO A 436 -29.96 13.84 -8.88
C PRO A 436 -30.29 12.33 -8.82
N VAL A 437 -29.38 11.47 -9.27
CA VAL A 437 -29.56 10.00 -9.22
C VAL A 437 -29.71 9.52 -7.77
N VAL A 438 -28.87 10.05 -6.86
CA VAL A 438 -29.00 9.81 -5.41
C VAL A 438 -30.33 10.32 -4.87
N TYR A 439 -30.73 11.55 -5.21
CA TYR A 439 -31.97 12.15 -4.72
C TYR A 439 -33.23 11.33 -5.07
N PHE A 440 -33.37 10.94 -6.35
CA PHE A 440 -34.58 10.27 -6.83
C PHE A 440 -34.65 8.77 -6.52
N TYR A 441 -33.53 8.04 -6.59
CA TYR A 441 -33.56 6.58 -6.60
C TYR A 441 -33.10 5.88 -5.32
N PHE A 442 -32.41 6.58 -4.42
CA PHE A 442 -31.92 5.96 -3.18
C PHE A 442 -32.98 6.04 -2.07
N PRO A 443 -33.36 4.91 -1.44
CA PRO A 443 -34.13 4.92 -0.21
C PRO A 443 -33.27 5.28 1.02
N GLU A 444 -33.93 5.78 2.05
CA GLU A 444 -33.33 6.01 3.37
C GLU A 444 -33.33 4.73 4.21
N THR A 445 -32.22 4.48 4.93
CA THR A 445 -32.00 3.26 5.74
C THR A 445 -31.75 3.55 7.22
N ALA A 446 -31.62 4.82 7.62
CA ALA A 446 -31.33 5.21 9.00
C ALA A 446 -32.28 4.59 10.03
N ARG A 447 -31.70 4.05 11.11
CA ARG A 447 -32.37 3.52 12.31
C ARG A 447 -33.29 2.31 12.12
N LEU A 448 -33.38 1.74 10.92
CA LEU A 448 -34.11 0.50 10.64
C LEU A 448 -33.28 -0.76 10.96
N THR A 449 -33.95 -1.86 11.32
CA THR A 449 -33.32 -3.20 11.33
C THR A 449 -32.90 -3.62 9.90
N LEU A 450 -31.95 -4.55 9.76
CA LEU A 450 -31.52 -5.01 8.42
C LEU A 450 -32.66 -5.72 7.68
N GLU A 451 -33.61 -6.23 8.46
CA GLU A 451 -34.79 -6.96 8.07
C GLU A 451 -35.92 -5.99 7.62
N GLU A 452 -36.19 -4.90 8.36
CA GLU A 452 -37.20 -3.89 7.98
C GLU A 452 -36.84 -3.06 6.73
N ILE A 453 -35.55 -2.90 6.42
CA ILE A 453 -35.10 -2.21 5.19
C ILE A 453 -35.69 -2.84 3.93
N ASN A 454 -36.08 -4.12 3.98
CA ASN A 454 -36.76 -4.81 2.88
C ASN A 454 -38.05 -4.12 2.43
N GLN A 455 -38.82 -3.53 3.36
CA GLN A 455 -40.06 -2.81 3.04
C GLN A 455 -39.81 -1.62 2.09
N LYS A 456 -38.66 -0.95 2.20
CA LYS A 456 -38.27 0.18 1.32
C LYS A 456 -38.00 -0.23 -0.14
N PHE A 457 -37.83 -1.53 -0.40
CA PHE A 457 -37.64 -2.09 -1.74
C PHE A 457 -38.87 -2.89 -2.24
N GLY A 458 -39.98 -2.88 -1.49
CA GLY A 458 -41.19 -3.64 -1.83
C GLY A 458 -41.07 -5.14 -1.57
N ASP A 459 -40.29 -5.54 -0.56
CA ASP A 459 -40.22 -6.93 -0.05
C ASP A 459 -40.89 -7.03 1.32
N ASP A 460 -41.67 -8.08 1.54
CA ASP A 460 -42.41 -8.31 2.79
C ASP A 460 -41.45 -8.58 3.97
N VAL A 461 -41.78 -7.99 5.12
CA VAL A 461 -41.06 -8.10 6.39
C VAL A 461 -41.84 -9.02 7.34
N ALA A 462 -41.17 -9.96 7.98
CA ALA A 462 -41.83 -10.94 8.86
C ALA A 462 -42.22 -10.36 10.23
N VAL A 463 -41.36 -9.52 10.82
CA VAL A 463 -41.57 -8.90 12.15
C VAL A 463 -41.06 -7.47 12.13
N HIS A 464 -41.93 -6.52 12.47
CA HIS A 464 -41.57 -5.11 12.67
C HIS A 464 -41.24 -4.86 14.15
N LEU A 465 -40.08 -4.26 14.42
CA LEU A 465 -39.56 -3.97 15.77
C LEU A 465 -39.28 -2.48 16.01
N THR A 466 -39.10 -1.68 14.96
CA THR A 466 -38.85 -0.24 15.07
C THR A 466 -40.15 0.52 15.35
N ASP A 467 -41.16 0.33 14.51
CA ASP A 467 -42.43 1.06 14.58
C ASP A 467 -43.49 0.40 15.48
N ALA A 468 -43.17 -0.73 16.12
CA ALA A 468 -44.09 -1.46 17.00
C ALA A 468 -44.50 -0.60 18.23
N THR A 469 -45.82 -0.45 18.42
CA THR A 469 -46.38 0.27 19.57
C THR A 469 -46.08 -0.43 20.89
N ALA A 470 -46.16 0.30 22.01
CA ALA A 470 -45.99 -0.26 23.35
C ALA A 470 -47.07 -1.29 23.77
N ALA A 471 -48.10 -1.52 22.94
CA ALA A 471 -49.03 -2.64 23.08
C ALA A 471 -48.56 -3.85 22.25
N GLN A 472 -48.23 -3.65 20.96
CA GLN A 472 -47.70 -4.70 20.08
C GLN A 472 -46.38 -5.30 20.60
N ARG A 473 -45.50 -4.48 21.20
CA ARG A 473 -44.29 -4.98 21.88
C ARG A 473 -44.64 -5.90 23.04
N ARG A 474 -45.57 -5.50 23.92
CA ARG A 474 -46.00 -6.34 25.05
C ARG A 474 -46.72 -7.61 24.63
N ALA A 475 -47.42 -7.61 23.49
CA ALA A 475 -47.94 -8.83 22.88
C ALA A 475 -46.79 -9.74 22.40
N LEU A 476 -45.80 -9.18 21.68
CA LEU A 476 -44.61 -9.93 21.25
C LEU A 476 -43.78 -10.44 22.44
N ASP A 477 -43.61 -9.67 23.52
CA ASP A 477 -42.93 -10.08 24.75
C ASP A 477 -43.65 -11.28 25.40
N HIS A 478 -44.98 -11.22 25.48
CA HIS A 478 -45.83 -12.30 25.99
C HIS A 478 -45.73 -13.55 25.11
N ASP A 479 -45.81 -13.40 23.79
CA ASP A 479 -45.68 -14.50 22.84
C ASP A 479 -44.27 -15.11 22.87
N LEU A 480 -43.22 -14.31 23.09
CA LEU A 480 -41.84 -14.78 23.26
C LEU A 480 -41.61 -15.57 24.55
N ASP A 481 -42.29 -15.23 25.65
CA ASP A 481 -42.22 -16.01 26.89
C ASP A 481 -43.14 -17.26 26.84
N TYR A 482 -44.23 -17.24 26.08
CA TYR A 482 -45.03 -18.43 25.75
C TYR A 482 -44.24 -19.42 24.86
N ASP A 483 -43.67 -18.94 23.76
CA ASP A 483 -42.92 -19.76 22.80
C ASP A 483 -41.54 -20.17 23.33
N ALA A 484 -41.05 -19.58 24.43
CA ALA A 484 -39.90 -20.09 25.18
C ALA A 484 -40.16 -21.49 25.77
N HIS A 485 -41.39 -21.77 26.23
CA HIS A 485 -41.76 -23.11 26.71
C HIS A 485 -41.84 -24.11 25.55
N LEU A 486 -42.44 -23.75 24.42
CA LEU A 486 -42.52 -24.60 23.21
C LEU A 486 -41.15 -24.84 22.57
N THR A 487 -40.30 -23.81 22.50
CA THR A 487 -38.91 -23.95 22.03
C THR A 487 -38.13 -24.91 22.92
N THR A 488 -38.33 -24.84 24.25
CA THR A 488 -37.72 -25.78 25.21
C THR A 488 -38.24 -27.21 25.01
N TYR A 489 -39.53 -27.40 24.70
CA TYR A 489 -40.07 -28.71 24.33
C TYR A 489 -39.41 -29.27 23.05
N SER A 490 -39.26 -28.44 22.00
CA SER A 490 -38.56 -28.81 20.76
C SER A 490 -37.07 -29.14 20.95
N MET A 491 -36.47 -28.64 22.03
CA MET A 491 -35.07 -28.89 22.42
C MET A 491 -34.87 -30.20 23.18
N VAL A 492 -35.92 -30.76 23.78
CA VAL A 492 -35.87 -32.04 24.52
C VAL A 492 -36.20 -33.24 23.61
N GLY A 493 -36.77 -33.00 22.43
CA GLY A 493 -37.07 -33.98 21.36
C GLY A 493 -35.83 -34.64 20.71
N SER A 494 -35.03 -35.34 21.53
CA SER A 494 -33.81 -36.04 21.15
C SER A 494 -34.04 -37.50 20.72
N GLU A 495 -35.23 -38.05 20.96
CA GLU A 495 -35.55 -39.46 20.71
C GLU A 495 -35.98 -39.75 19.25
N ASP A 496 -36.71 -38.84 18.60
CA ASP A 496 -37.18 -39.04 17.21
C ASP A 496 -36.04 -39.18 16.19
N ASN A 497 -34.94 -38.45 16.39
CA ASN A 497 -33.75 -38.56 15.55
C ASN A 497 -33.00 -39.90 15.76
N ALA A 498 -33.10 -40.51 16.94
CA ALA A 498 -32.58 -41.85 17.18
C ALA A 498 -33.45 -42.90 16.47
N ASN A 499 -34.78 -42.82 16.64
CA ASN A 499 -35.73 -43.73 16.02
C ASN A 499 -35.66 -43.71 14.49
N ALA A 500 -35.60 -42.52 13.85
CA ALA A 500 -35.48 -42.40 12.41
C ALA A 500 -34.20 -43.06 11.85
N GLN A 501 -33.06 -42.89 12.52
CA GLN A 501 -31.80 -43.54 12.10
C GLN A 501 -31.82 -45.05 12.38
N GLN A 502 -32.38 -45.48 13.51
CA GLN A 502 -32.47 -46.90 13.87
C GLN A 502 -33.42 -47.65 12.93
N GLN A 503 -34.50 -47.02 12.45
CA GLN A 503 -35.42 -47.59 11.48
C GLN A 503 -34.79 -47.70 10.08
N GLN A 504 -34.04 -46.69 9.61
CA GLN A 504 -33.22 -46.83 8.40
C GLN A 504 -32.14 -47.91 8.55
N HIS A 505 -31.56 -48.09 9.74
CA HIS A 505 -30.57 -49.14 9.99
C HIS A 505 -31.20 -50.55 10.03
N ARG A 506 -32.43 -50.70 10.52
CA ARG A 506 -33.20 -51.95 10.42
C ARG A 506 -33.55 -52.28 8.97
N LEU A 507 -34.08 -51.32 8.21
CA LEU A 507 -34.40 -51.50 6.79
C LEU A 507 -33.18 -51.89 5.94
N ARG A 508 -32.01 -51.29 6.20
CA ARG A 508 -30.73 -51.69 5.56
C ARG A 508 -30.22 -53.07 5.94
N LYS A 509 -30.74 -53.71 6.99
CA LYS A 509 -30.30 -55.05 7.43
C LYS A 509 -31.00 -56.19 6.68
N ASN A 510 -32.13 -55.91 6.03
CA ASN A 510 -33.00 -56.91 5.42
C ASN A 510 -32.99 -56.93 3.87
N GLN A 511 -32.10 -56.16 3.22
CA GLN A 511 -31.89 -56.30 1.77
C GLN A 511 -30.97 -57.50 1.47
N PRO A 512 -31.31 -58.39 0.51
CA PRO A 512 -30.45 -59.50 0.12
C PRO A 512 -29.16 -58.99 -0.53
N LYS A 513 -28.02 -59.62 -0.20
CA LYS A 513 -26.69 -59.23 -0.68
C LYS A 513 -26.43 -59.83 -2.06
N THR A 514 -26.34 -59.02 -3.10
CA THR A 514 -25.78 -59.43 -4.40
C THR A 514 -24.79 -58.38 -4.95
N LEU A 515 -23.73 -58.91 -5.58
CA LEU A 515 -22.67 -58.23 -6.35
C LEU A 515 -21.69 -57.29 -5.60
N PRO A 516 -20.45 -57.11 -6.11
CA PRO A 516 -19.35 -56.49 -5.34
C PRO A 516 -19.26 -54.97 -5.54
N ARG A 517 -18.75 -54.26 -4.52
CA ARG A 517 -18.45 -52.82 -4.61
C ARG A 517 -17.24 -52.53 -5.51
N THR A 518 -17.48 -51.93 -6.67
CA THR A 518 -16.44 -51.20 -7.41
C THR A 518 -16.17 -49.84 -6.75
N HIS A 519 -14.94 -49.36 -6.84
CA HIS A 519 -14.45 -48.23 -6.04
C HIS A 519 -14.78 -46.86 -6.68
N GLN A 520 -16.04 -46.41 -6.59
CA GLN A 520 -16.41 -45.05 -7.01
C GLN A 520 -15.76 -43.98 -6.12
N ARG A 521 -14.71 -43.33 -6.63
CA ARG A 521 -14.19 -42.07 -6.06
C ARG A 521 -15.20 -40.95 -6.32
N LYS A 522 -15.58 -40.18 -5.29
CA LYS A 522 -16.35 -38.95 -5.47
C LYS A 522 -15.51 -37.89 -6.21
N PRO A 523 -16.06 -37.15 -7.18
CA PRO A 523 -15.33 -36.09 -7.88
C PRO A 523 -15.07 -34.90 -6.94
N THR A 524 -13.80 -34.51 -6.80
CA THR A 524 -13.37 -33.37 -5.98
C THR A 524 -13.39 -32.08 -6.80
N ALA A 525 -14.50 -31.33 -6.72
CA ALA A 525 -14.65 -30.00 -7.33
C ALA A 525 -13.53 -29.01 -7.00
N THR A 526 -12.81 -29.24 -5.88
CA THR A 526 -11.62 -28.51 -5.45
C THR A 526 -10.51 -28.42 -6.51
N MET A 527 -10.32 -29.43 -7.37
CA MET A 527 -9.26 -29.39 -8.40
C MET A 527 -9.61 -28.50 -9.59
N GLN A 528 -10.87 -28.49 -10.04
CA GLN A 528 -11.28 -27.72 -11.21
C GLN A 528 -11.19 -26.20 -10.94
N MET A 529 -11.57 -25.75 -9.74
CA MET A 529 -11.52 -24.32 -9.41
C MET A 529 -10.08 -23.81 -9.17
N VAL A 530 -9.17 -24.66 -8.68
CA VAL A 530 -7.73 -24.35 -8.61
C VAL A 530 -7.11 -24.25 -10.01
N ALA A 531 -7.54 -25.10 -10.95
CA ALA A 531 -7.12 -24.99 -12.35
C ALA A 531 -7.60 -23.68 -13.00
N VAL A 532 -8.83 -23.22 -12.73
CA VAL A 532 -9.35 -21.93 -13.21
C VAL A 532 -8.59 -20.74 -12.57
N LEU A 533 -8.28 -20.80 -11.28
CA LEU A 533 -7.45 -19.78 -10.60
C LEU A 533 -6.04 -19.71 -11.20
N LEU A 534 -5.39 -20.85 -11.44
CA LEU A 534 -4.09 -20.90 -12.12
C LEU A 534 -4.17 -20.38 -13.55
N ALA A 535 -5.22 -20.73 -14.31
CA ALA A 535 -5.43 -20.25 -15.68
C ALA A 535 -5.62 -18.72 -15.74
N LEU A 536 -6.39 -18.14 -14.81
CA LEU A 536 -6.56 -16.68 -14.74
C LEU A 536 -5.24 -15.97 -14.36
N VAL A 537 -4.44 -16.56 -13.47
CA VAL A 537 -3.10 -16.04 -13.12
C VAL A 537 -2.14 -16.12 -14.31
N THR A 538 -2.18 -17.20 -15.12
CA THR A 538 -1.34 -17.29 -16.33
C THR A 538 -1.81 -16.40 -17.48
N VAL A 539 -3.13 -16.23 -17.69
CA VAL A 539 -3.67 -15.31 -18.72
C VAL A 539 -3.31 -13.85 -18.40
N ALA A 540 -3.37 -13.45 -17.12
CA ALA A 540 -2.91 -12.14 -16.67
C ALA A 540 -1.38 -11.93 -16.82
N ALA A 541 -0.60 -13.02 -16.86
CA ALA A 541 0.86 -12.98 -17.02
C ALA A 541 1.34 -13.14 -18.48
N ALA A 542 0.47 -13.54 -19.41
CA ALA A 542 0.82 -13.92 -20.78
C ALA A 542 0.31 -12.96 -21.88
N SER A 543 -0.16 -11.78 -21.52
CA SER A 543 -0.75 -10.81 -22.45
C SER A 543 0.22 -9.64 -22.76
N PRO A 544 1.01 -9.69 -23.85
CA PRO A 544 1.69 -8.50 -24.36
C PRO A 544 0.65 -7.54 -24.95
N ILE A 545 0.26 -6.52 -24.18
CA ILE A 545 -0.61 -5.46 -24.69
C ILE A 545 0.20 -4.61 -25.66
N ILE A 546 0.06 -4.90 -26.96
CA ILE A 546 0.61 -4.08 -28.04
C ILE A 546 -0.20 -2.78 -28.09
N ILE A 547 0.30 -1.75 -27.43
CA ILE A 547 -0.08 -0.36 -27.71
C ILE A 547 0.75 0.08 -28.90
N GLU A 548 0.25 -0.16 -30.12
CA GLU A 548 0.90 0.36 -31.33
C GLU A 548 0.63 1.88 -31.41
N THR A 549 1.58 2.67 -30.90
CA THR A 549 1.54 4.13 -31.03
C THR A 549 1.84 4.54 -32.47
N ARG A 550 0.83 4.51 -33.34
CA ARG A 550 0.87 5.21 -34.63
C ARG A 550 0.36 6.63 -34.47
N GLU A 551 1.29 7.58 -34.53
CA GLU A 551 0.99 8.89 -35.08
C GLU A 551 0.59 8.70 -36.55
N ALA A 552 -0.71 8.72 -36.84
CA ALA A 552 -1.21 8.85 -38.20
C ALA A 552 -1.19 10.33 -38.59
N GLN A 553 -0.08 10.79 -39.18
CA GLN A 553 -0.08 12.04 -39.93
C GLN A 553 -1.18 11.99 -40.99
N LEU A 554 -1.90 13.09 -41.20
CA LEU A 554 -2.82 13.19 -42.33
C LEU A 554 -2.01 13.21 -43.64
N ASN A 555 -2.13 12.15 -44.42
CA ASN A 555 -2.18 12.20 -45.87
C ASN A 555 -3.03 11.02 -46.36
N GLY A 556 -4.01 11.29 -47.23
CA GLY A 556 -5.10 10.36 -47.50
C GLY A 556 -4.97 9.57 -48.81
N ALA A 557 -5.50 8.35 -48.78
CA ALA A 557 -5.99 7.62 -49.95
C ALA A 557 -7.13 6.70 -49.51
N LEU A 558 -8.07 6.37 -50.41
CA LEU A 558 -9.28 5.62 -50.09
C LEU A 558 -9.10 4.09 -50.07
N LEU A 559 -10.15 3.42 -49.62
CA LEU A 559 -10.33 1.97 -49.57
C LEU A 559 -10.11 1.24 -50.92
N CYS A 560 -9.76 -0.06 -50.79
CA CYS A 560 -10.29 -1.26 -51.48
C CYS A 560 -11.26 -1.13 -52.68
N PRO A 561 -11.39 -2.15 -53.55
CA PRO A 561 -11.03 -3.57 -53.34
C PRO A 561 -10.04 -4.06 -54.46
N LEU A 562 -10.03 -5.25 -55.08
CA LEU A 562 -10.84 -6.48 -55.07
C LEU A 562 -9.99 -7.66 -55.63
N LEU A 563 -10.30 -8.91 -55.26
CA LEU A 563 -9.99 -10.08 -56.10
C LEU A 563 -11.00 -10.13 -57.26
N GLY A 564 -10.85 -9.21 -58.21
CA GLY A 564 -11.79 -8.99 -59.30
C GLY A 564 -11.41 -7.78 -60.15
N THR A 565 -10.70 -8.04 -61.24
CA THR A 565 -10.38 -7.10 -62.33
C THR A 565 -11.65 -6.60 -63.04
N PRO A 566 -11.67 -5.43 -63.75
CA PRO A 566 -10.52 -4.91 -64.52
C PRO A 566 -10.31 -3.38 -64.64
N LEU A 567 -9.13 -3.04 -65.22
CA LEU A 567 -8.77 -1.84 -66.02
C LEU A 567 -8.42 -0.48 -65.36
N CYS A 568 -7.55 0.23 -66.11
CA CYS A 568 -6.77 1.48 -65.92
C CYS A 568 -7.38 2.63 -65.08
N ALA A 569 -6.65 3.48 -64.33
CA ALA A 569 -5.27 4.04 -64.35
C ALA A 569 -5.11 5.44 -65.00
N SER A 570 -4.67 6.43 -64.21
CA SER A 570 -4.09 7.72 -64.66
C SER A 570 -3.19 8.39 -63.60
N GLN A 571 -2.27 9.25 -64.05
CA GLN A 571 -1.01 9.64 -63.38
C GLN A 571 -1.08 10.79 -62.35
N CYS A 572 0.00 10.97 -61.57
CA CYS A 572 0.26 12.08 -60.64
C CYS A 572 0.62 13.40 -61.34
N ARG A 573 0.47 14.57 -60.65
CA ARG A 573 1.48 15.67 -60.67
C ARG A 573 1.21 16.90 -59.76
N LEU A 574 2.32 17.54 -59.32
CA LEU A 574 2.51 18.96 -58.90
C LEU A 574 1.80 19.41 -57.59
N ILE A 575 2.29 20.40 -56.80
CA ILE A 575 3.50 21.25 -56.86
C ILE A 575 4.05 21.52 -55.44
N THR A 576 5.35 21.84 -55.31
CA THR A 576 5.98 22.34 -54.07
C THR A 576 6.13 23.87 -54.10
N GLY A 577 5.97 24.55 -52.96
CA GLY A 577 6.29 25.98 -52.82
C GLY A 577 6.55 26.37 -51.37
N ALA A 578 7.60 27.15 -51.15
CA ALA A 578 7.88 27.84 -49.91
C ALA A 578 7.85 29.35 -50.16
N ASP A 579 7.47 30.12 -49.14
CA ASP A 579 8.10 31.38 -48.72
C ASP A 579 7.29 31.94 -47.53
N GLY A 580 7.85 32.90 -46.79
CA GLY A 580 7.23 33.42 -45.56
C GLY A 580 7.35 34.93 -45.41
N GLN A 581 6.65 35.49 -44.42
CA GLN A 581 6.89 36.84 -43.87
C GLN A 581 6.13 37.03 -42.54
N CYS A 582 6.35 38.16 -41.86
CA CYS A 582 6.00 38.37 -40.45
C CYS A 582 4.88 39.41 -40.22
N ALA A 583 4.03 39.14 -39.22
CA ALA A 583 3.32 40.14 -38.38
C ALA A 583 2.22 40.99 -39.07
N PRO A 584 1.48 41.86 -38.33
CA PRO A 584 0.65 41.52 -37.17
C PRO A 584 -0.77 42.18 -37.18
N ASN A 585 -1.51 41.98 -36.07
CA ASN A 585 -2.71 42.71 -35.62
C ASN A 585 -4.08 42.38 -36.27
N GLY A 586 -5.13 42.41 -35.43
CA GLY A 586 -6.54 42.31 -35.85
C GLY A 586 -7.48 41.86 -34.73
N LYS A 587 -8.21 42.80 -34.10
CA LYS A 587 -9.43 42.50 -33.32
C LYS A 587 -10.62 42.50 -34.28
N LEU A 588 -11.68 41.72 -34.02
CA LEU A 588 -12.96 42.25 -33.53
C LEU A 588 -13.99 41.16 -33.19
N ASP A 589 -15.10 41.59 -32.59
CA ASP A 589 -16.13 40.79 -31.94
C ASP A 589 -17.29 40.38 -32.86
N HIS A 590 -18.23 39.64 -32.27
CA HIS A 590 -19.60 39.35 -32.73
C HIS A 590 -19.79 38.50 -33.99
N LEU A 591 -20.42 37.33 -33.78
CA LEU A 591 -21.82 37.17 -34.20
C LEU A 591 -22.55 36.22 -33.26
N SER A 592 -23.78 36.59 -32.88
CA SER A 592 -24.65 35.75 -32.04
C SER A 592 -26.04 35.66 -32.69
N ARG A 593 -26.81 34.64 -32.29
CA ARG A 593 -28.17 34.30 -32.74
C ARG A 593 -28.27 33.66 -34.13
N LEU A 594 -28.67 32.40 -34.14
CA LEU A 594 -29.78 31.94 -34.97
C LEU A 594 -30.58 30.90 -34.16
N ALA A 595 -31.89 30.89 -34.31
CA ALA A 595 -32.80 30.21 -33.40
C ALA A 595 -33.30 28.86 -33.95
N LEU A 596 -33.79 28.01 -33.03
CA LEU A 596 -34.59 26.82 -33.36
C LEU A 596 -35.86 27.21 -34.13
N PRO A 597 -36.36 26.31 -34.99
CA PRO A 597 -37.70 25.77 -34.71
C PRO A 597 -37.69 24.25 -34.50
N THR A 598 -38.87 23.70 -34.21
CA THR A 598 -39.06 22.37 -33.59
C THR A 598 -39.55 21.30 -34.57
N LYS A 599 -39.58 20.04 -34.07
CA LYS A 599 -40.25 18.84 -34.62
C LYS A 599 -39.57 18.12 -35.80
N SER A 600 -38.91 17.01 -35.48
CA SER A 600 -39.35 15.69 -35.95
C SER A 600 -38.81 14.58 -35.03
N TRP A 601 -39.62 13.57 -34.72
CA TRP A 601 -39.23 12.42 -33.90
C TRP A 601 -38.78 11.27 -34.80
N ILE A 602 -37.51 10.86 -34.73
CA ILE A 602 -37.04 9.59 -35.31
C ILE A 602 -36.35 8.78 -34.21
N ILE A 603 -36.99 7.68 -33.81
CA ILE A 603 -36.50 6.79 -32.75
C ILE A 603 -35.58 5.73 -33.37
N LEU A 604 -34.28 5.99 -33.41
CA LEU A 604 -33.27 4.99 -33.78
C LEU A 604 -33.07 3.98 -32.63
N ARG A 605 -33.89 2.92 -32.63
CA ARG A 605 -33.66 1.72 -31.82
C ARG A 605 -32.42 0.98 -32.32
N VAL A 606 -31.29 1.08 -31.62
CA VAL A 606 -30.16 0.16 -31.78
C VAL A 606 -30.33 -1.01 -30.81
N PRO A 607 -30.49 -2.26 -31.29
CA PRO A 607 -30.72 -3.41 -30.42
C PRO A 607 -29.42 -3.91 -29.77
N TRP A 608 -29.34 -3.82 -28.44
CA TRP A 608 -28.21 -4.34 -27.65
C TRP A 608 -28.28 -5.87 -27.44
N GLN A 609 -28.32 -6.64 -28.54
CA GLN A 609 -28.36 -8.11 -28.52
C GLN A 609 -27.64 -8.72 -29.74
N ASP A 610 -26.38 -9.19 -29.55
CA ASP A 610 -25.95 -10.54 -30.01
C ASP A 610 -24.52 -10.91 -29.52
N MET A 611 -23.55 -10.00 -29.64
CA MET A 611 -22.12 -10.39 -29.60
C MET A 611 -21.59 -10.96 -28.26
N ALA A 612 -22.23 -10.66 -27.12
CA ALA A 612 -21.88 -11.28 -25.83
C ALA A 612 -22.57 -12.64 -25.60
N PHE A 613 -23.61 -12.97 -26.36
CA PHE A 613 -24.52 -14.09 -26.09
C PHE A 613 -23.96 -15.42 -26.61
N ARG A 614 -23.39 -15.42 -27.83
CA ARG A 614 -22.96 -16.65 -28.53
C ARG A 614 -21.70 -17.31 -27.94
N ALA A 615 -20.80 -16.52 -27.33
CA ALA A 615 -19.56 -17.05 -26.76
C ALA A 615 -19.77 -17.89 -25.48
N LEU A 616 -20.74 -17.51 -24.63
CA LEU A 616 -21.02 -18.21 -23.37
C LEU A 616 -21.97 -19.42 -23.55
N LEU A 617 -22.93 -19.34 -24.47
CA LEU A 617 -23.83 -20.47 -24.76
C LEU A 617 -23.09 -21.70 -25.31
N LEU A 618 -22.11 -21.50 -26.21
CA LEU A 618 -21.32 -22.61 -26.77
C LEU A 618 -20.44 -23.34 -25.72
N ALA A 619 -20.09 -22.68 -24.62
CA ALA A 619 -19.38 -23.33 -23.49
C ALA A 619 -20.33 -24.15 -22.60
N SER A 620 -21.58 -23.73 -22.42
CA SER A 620 -22.54 -24.41 -21.55
C SER A 620 -23.27 -25.58 -22.24
N TYR A 621 -23.50 -25.51 -23.55
CA TYR A 621 -24.31 -26.49 -24.29
C TYR A 621 -23.63 -27.86 -24.53
N ARG A 622 -22.34 -28.01 -24.19
CA ARG A 622 -21.59 -29.28 -24.33
C ARG A 622 -21.41 -30.07 -23.03
N ALA A 623 -22.04 -29.64 -21.93
CA ALA A 623 -21.90 -30.28 -20.61
C ALA A 623 -23.12 -31.11 -20.16
N ASP A 624 -24.30 -30.91 -20.76
CA ASP A 624 -25.59 -31.18 -20.09
C ASP A 624 -26.59 -31.98 -20.96
N THR A 625 -26.10 -32.98 -21.72
CA THR A 625 -26.93 -33.88 -22.55
C THR A 625 -26.52 -35.36 -22.47
N ARG A 626 -25.98 -35.80 -21.31
CA ARG A 626 -25.65 -37.21 -21.03
C ARG A 626 -25.87 -37.65 -19.57
N GLN A 627 -27.05 -37.40 -19.00
CA GLN A 627 -27.61 -38.28 -17.95
C GLN A 627 -29.11 -38.00 -17.76
N GLN A 628 -29.91 -39.08 -17.62
CA GLN A 628 -31.40 -39.09 -17.59
C GLN A 628 -31.98 -38.70 -18.97
N ASP A 629 -32.49 -39.61 -19.80
CA ASP A 629 -33.54 -40.62 -19.52
C ASP A 629 -33.34 -41.96 -20.24
N PHE A 630 -33.72 -43.07 -19.58
CA PHE A 630 -34.30 -44.32 -20.15
C PHE A 630 -34.44 -45.39 -19.05
N LEU A 631 -35.67 -45.71 -18.63
CA LEU A 631 -36.01 -46.91 -17.84
C LEU A 631 -37.51 -47.27 -17.98
N SER A 632 -37.90 -47.93 -19.07
CA SER A 632 -39.14 -48.73 -19.17
C SER A 632 -39.26 -49.42 -20.54
N ALA A 633 -39.45 -50.75 -20.56
CA ALA A 633 -39.80 -51.60 -21.71
C ALA A 633 -38.77 -51.60 -22.89
N GLU A 634 -38.69 -52.59 -23.78
CA GLU A 634 -39.24 -53.96 -23.83
C GLU A 634 -38.26 -54.87 -24.61
N GLU A 635 -38.50 -56.18 -24.68
CA GLU A 635 -37.68 -57.10 -25.49
C GLU A 635 -38.05 -57.06 -26.98
N SER A 636 -37.07 -57.11 -27.89
CA SER A 636 -37.19 -57.79 -29.20
C SER A 636 -35.85 -57.81 -29.99
N ASN A 637 -35.83 -58.63 -31.05
CA ASN A 637 -34.66 -59.01 -31.87
C ASN A 637 -34.28 -57.98 -32.97
N TRP A 638 -33.27 -58.37 -33.77
CA TRP A 638 -32.96 -57.97 -35.16
C TRP A 638 -31.71 -57.10 -35.43
N ASP A 639 -30.55 -57.75 -35.28
CA ASP A 639 -29.59 -58.06 -36.38
C ASP A 639 -28.94 -56.92 -37.22
N ASN A 640 -28.06 -57.33 -38.14
CA ASN A 640 -26.93 -56.58 -38.71
C ASN A 640 -27.19 -55.90 -40.08
N LYS A 641 -26.16 -55.14 -40.52
CA LYS A 641 -25.97 -54.38 -41.79
C LYS A 641 -26.43 -52.92 -41.66
N GLN A 642 -25.76 -51.91 -42.23
CA GLN A 642 -24.62 -51.84 -43.18
C GLN A 642 -23.86 -50.50 -42.86
N LEU A 643 -22.53 -50.30 -42.93
CA LEU A 643 -21.53 -50.49 -44.00
C LEU A 643 -21.94 -49.81 -45.34
N ALA A 644 -21.18 -48.89 -45.95
CA ALA A 644 -19.87 -48.30 -45.60
C ALA A 644 -19.62 -46.97 -46.39
N GLU A 645 -18.35 -46.61 -46.58
CA GLU A 645 -17.78 -45.61 -47.53
C GLU A 645 -17.74 -44.12 -47.09
N ILE A 646 -16.72 -43.30 -47.41
CA ILE A 646 -15.34 -43.46 -47.97
C ILE A 646 -14.51 -42.26 -47.40
N CYS A 647 -13.30 -42.37 -46.82
CA CYS A 647 -11.95 -42.58 -47.40
C CYS A 647 -11.45 -41.43 -48.33
N PHE A 648 -10.17 -41.02 -48.38
CA PHE A 648 -8.97 -41.23 -47.53
C PHE A 648 -7.86 -40.21 -47.93
N LEU A 649 -6.83 -40.00 -47.07
CA LEU A 649 -5.44 -39.49 -47.30
C LEU A 649 -4.96 -38.67 -46.05
N ALA A 650 -4.31 -39.26 -45.04
CA ALA A 650 -2.88 -39.64 -44.95
C ALA A 650 -1.92 -38.43 -44.88
N THR A 651 -1.25 -38.07 -43.75
CA THR A 651 -0.21 -38.77 -42.93
C THR A 651 1.08 -39.08 -43.72
N ARG A 652 2.32 -38.97 -43.19
CA ARG A 652 2.91 -39.31 -41.86
C ARG A 652 3.97 -38.25 -41.44
N VAL A 653 4.81 -38.31 -40.39
CA VAL A 653 5.50 -39.36 -39.58
C VAL A 653 5.74 -38.82 -38.15
N GLY A 654 5.80 -39.58 -37.05
CA GLY A 654 5.58 -41.01 -36.81
C GLY A 654 6.37 -41.53 -35.59
N ARG A 655 5.81 -42.49 -34.82
CA ARG A 655 6.54 -43.33 -33.84
C ARG A 655 5.93 -44.74 -33.79
N PRO A 656 6.74 -45.82 -33.70
CA PRO A 656 6.25 -47.21 -33.71
C PRO A 656 5.79 -47.70 -32.33
N GLN A 657 5.31 -48.95 -32.26
CA GLN A 657 4.62 -49.55 -31.12
C GLN A 657 5.36 -50.75 -30.49
N VAL A 658 5.04 -50.98 -29.20
CA VAL A 658 4.73 -52.27 -28.54
C VAL A 658 5.55 -53.52 -28.92
N ARG A 659 6.19 -54.13 -27.92
CA ARG A 659 5.88 -55.51 -27.48
C ARG A 659 6.41 -55.82 -26.09
N ALA A 660 5.78 -56.79 -25.44
CA ALA A 660 6.30 -57.50 -24.28
C ALA A 660 6.50 -58.97 -24.68
N SER A 661 7.57 -59.60 -24.18
CA SER A 661 7.86 -61.03 -24.43
C SER A 661 8.71 -61.61 -23.29
N THR A 662 8.27 -62.74 -22.76
CA THR A 662 8.85 -63.46 -21.63
C THR A 662 10.18 -64.16 -21.98
N VAL A 663 11.23 -63.98 -21.16
CA VAL A 663 12.33 -64.96 -20.99
C VAL A 663 12.71 -65.04 -19.51
N ARG A 664 13.18 -66.23 -19.10
CA ARG A 664 13.48 -66.66 -17.72
C ARG A 664 14.90 -66.27 -17.28
N GLY A 665 15.10 -66.18 -15.96
CA GLY A 665 16.04 -67.08 -15.28
C GLY A 665 17.31 -66.51 -14.64
N LEU A 666 17.53 -66.93 -13.38
CA LEU A 666 18.81 -67.04 -12.64
C LEU A 666 19.54 -65.70 -12.34
N ASP A 667 20.32 -65.54 -11.25
CA ASP A 667 20.64 -66.48 -10.17
C ASP A 667 20.85 -65.78 -8.79
N THR A 668 21.15 -66.57 -7.77
CA THR A 668 21.58 -66.20 -6.40
C THR A 668 22.99 -65.53 -6.36
N THR A 669 23.49 -64.89 -5.29
CA THR A 669 24.10 -65.56 -4.11
C THR A 669 24.57 -64.58 -3.01
N ILE A 670 24.09 -64.77 -1.77
CA ILE A 670 24.74 -64.71 -0.43
C ILE A 670 26.06 -63.89 -0.22
N PHE A 671 26.12 -62.97 0.77
CA PHE A 671 26.95 -63.07 2.02
C PHE A 671 26.74 -61.93 3.05
N ARG A 672 27.51 -61.93 4.15
CA ARG A 672 27.15 -61.46 5.52
C ARG A 672 28.39 -60.97 6.32
N THR A 673 28.17 -60.49 7.55
CA THR A 673 29.09 -60.26 8.70
C THR A 673 29.65 -58.84 8.90
N ASP A 674 30.29 -58.61 10.05
CA ASP A 674 30.03 -57.46 10.94
C ASP A 674 31.27 -56.63 11.35
N GLN A 675 30.98 -55.48 11.96
CA GLN A 675 31.74 -54.78 13.03
C GLN A 675 32.94 -53.81 12.78
N ASP A 676 32.91 -52.82 13.68
CA ASP A 676 33.98 -52.04 14.36
C ASP A 676 34.73 -50.81 13.77
N SER A 677 34.72 -49.78 14.65
CA SER A 677 35.67 -48.67 14.88
C SER A 677 36.27 -47.85 13.72
N SER A 678 35.76 -46.62 13.60
CA SER A 678 36.51 -45.34 13.45
C SER A 678 37.91 -45.36 12.83
N GLU A 679 38.06 -44.82 11.60
CA GLU A 679 38.32 -43.38 11.46
C GLU A 679 38.12 -42.85 10.01
N SER A 680 37.98 -41.52 9.89
CA SER A 680 38.44 -40.67 8.78
C SER A 680 38.14 -41.01 7.29
N ILE A 681 37.44 -40.06 6.62
CA ILE A 681 37.50 -39.69 5.17
C ILE A 681 36.50 -40.34 4.16
N LYS A 682 35.63 -39.46 3.59
CA LYS A 682 34.89 -39.49 2.28
C LYS A 682 33.55 -40.24 2.11
N VAL A 683 32.83 -39.78 1.07
CA VAL A 683 31.67 -40.35 0.33
C VAL A 683 30.27 -40.32 0.98
N TYR A 684 29.78 -39.12 1.33
CA TYR A 684 28.35 -38.80 1.19
C TYR A 684 28.11 -38.15 -0.19
N SER A 685 27.86 -38.93 -1.25
CA SER A 685 27.70 -38.37 -2.61
C SER A 685 26.67 -39.05 -3.53
N SER A 686 25.38 -39.03 -3.15
CA SER A 686 24.27 -39.37 -4.08
C SER A 686 23.09 -38.37 -4.13
N ILE A 687 23.09 -37.29 -3.33
CA ILE A 687 22.07 -36.22 -3.43
C ILE A 687 22.68 -34.86 -3.86
N ALA A 688 24.02 -34.77 -3.94
CA ALA A 688 24.75 -33.56 -4.33
C ALA A 688 25.12 -33.48 -5.83
N ARG A 689 24.59 -34.36 -6.71
CA ARG A 689 24.86 -34.36 -8.17
C ARG A 689 23.63 -34.06 -9.05
N ALA A 690 22.56 -33.52 -8.47
CA ALA A 690 21.40 -32.99 -9.21
C ALA A 690 21.39 -31.46 -9.34
N ILE A 691 22.31 -30.74 -8.67
CA ILE A 691 22.36 -29.27 -8.62
C ILE A 691 23.70 -28.73 -9.17
N MET A 692 24.18 -29.30 -10.29
CA MET A 692 25.25 -28.67 -11.10
C MET A 692 25.33 -29.24 -12.52
N MET A 693 24.31 -29.02 -13.36
CA MET A 693 24.43 -28.98 -14.84
C MET A 693 23.10 -28.57 -15.52
N ARG A 694 22.85 -27.26 -15.67
CA ARG A 694 21.85 -26.71 -16.62
C ARG A 694 22.11 -25.26 -17.06
N ARG A 695 23.39 -24.91 -17.26
CA ARG A 695 23.86 -23.63 -17.81
C ARG A 695 24.10 -23.72 -19.34
N SER A 696 23.12 -24.21 -20.10
CA SER A 696 23.34 -24.55 -21.53
C SER A 696 22.10 -24.53 -22.44
N LEU A 697 21.05 -23.76 -22.12
CA LEU A 697 19.88 -23.64 -23.02
C LEU A 697 19.23 -22.23 -23.01
N GLY A 698 20.07 -21.21 -23.15
CA GLY A 698 19.67 -19.79 -23.25
C GLY A 698 20.42 -19.03 -24.34
N LYS A 699 20.73 -19.68 -25.48
CA LYS A 699 21.56 -19.14 -26.58
C LYS A 699 21.13 -19.57 -27.99
N VAL A 700 19.83 -19.55 -28.32
CA VAL A 700 19.34 -19.39 -29.72
C VAL A 700 17.99 -18.65 -29.70
N LEU A 701 18.00 -17.32 -29.76
CA LEU A 701 16.93 -16.42 -30.26
C LEU A 701 17.29 -14.93 -30.01
N ALA A 702 18.42 -14.50 -30.56
CA ALA A 702 18.88 -13.11 -30.54
C ALA A 702 19.89 -12.90 -31.70
N LEU A 703 19.42 -13.04 -32.94
CA LEU A 703 20.27 -12.99 -34.14
C LEU A 703 19.52 -12.41 -35.35
N ALA A 704 18.96 -11.21 -35.15
CA ALA A 704 18.50 -10.28 -36.17
C ALA A 704 18.68 -8.85 -35.61
N PHE A 705 18.81 -7.85 -36.49
CA PHE A 705 19.16 -6.46 -36.17
C PHE A 705 20.56 -6.25 -35.57
N LEU A 706 21.56 -6.28 -36.46
CA LEU A 706 22.77 -5.45 -36.31
C LEU A 706 22.56 -4.15 -37.10
N PRO A 707 22.12 -3.04 -36.47
CA PRO A 707 22.50 -1.73 -36.95
C PRO A 707 23.99 -1.52 -36.64
N SER A 708 24.78 -1.13 -37.64
CA SER A 708 26.19 -0.76 -37.45
C SER A 708 26.30 0.60 -36.76
N ALA A 709 26.04 0.63 -35.45
CA ALA A 709 26.15 1.82 -34.62
C ALA A 709 27.63 2.17 -34.43
N PHE A 710 28.02 3.40 -34.79
CA PHE A 710 29.30 3.97 -34.40
C PHE A 710 29.38 4.04 -32.88
N ALA A 711 30.43 3.46 -32.29
CA ALA A 711 30.61 3.39 -30.84
C ALA A 711 31.00 4.77 -30.27
N LEU A 712 29.98 5.56 -29.92
CA LEU A 712 30.12 6.80 -29.15
C LEU A 712 30.92 6.56 -27.86
N ALA A 713 31.78 7.52 -27.51
CA ALA A 713 32.65 7.43 -26.34
C ALA A 713 31.84 7.29 -25.03
N ALA A 714 32.21 6.33 -24.20
CA ALA A 714 31.60 6.15 -22.89
C ALA A 714 32.12 7.22 -21.93
N VAL A 715 31.21 7.97 -21.30
CA VAL A 715 31.53 9.00 -20.30
C VAL A 715 30.81 8.67 -19.00
N SER A 716 31.61 8.49 -17.94
CA SER A 716 31.15 8.37 -16.55
C SER A 716 31.25 9.74 -15.87
N LYS A 717 30.21 10.20 -15.18
CA LYS A 717 30.22 11.50 -14.44
C LYS A 717 29.87 11.34 -12.97
N THR A 718 30.63 11.99 -12.10
CA THR A 718 30.46 12.04 -10.64
C THR A 718 30.54 13.48 -10.12
N CYS A 719 29.82 13.80 -9.05
CA CYS A 719 29.84 15.10 -8.38
C CYS A 719 29.89 14.85 -6.86
N PRO A 720 31.09 14.77 -6.24
CA PRO A 720 31.23 14.31 -4.85
C PRO A 720 30.55 15.20 -3.81
N SER A 721 30.57 16.52 -4.03
CA SER A 721 30.00 17.53 -3.14
C SER A 721 28.84 18.23 -3.84
N SER A 722 27.62 18.05 -3.34
CA SER A 722 26.42 18.72 -3.87
C SER A 722 26.35 20.21 -3.50
N THR A 723 27.30 20.69 -2.70
CA THR A 723 27.38 22.08 -2.19
C THR A 723 28.38 22.96 -2.93
N SER A 724 29.48 22.41 -3.46
CA SER A 724 30.46 23.19 -4.26
C SER A 724 30.04 23.34 -5.73
N GLY A 725 29.14 22.48 -6.23
CA GLY A 725 28.71 22.48 -7.63
C GLY A 725 29.76 21.94 -8.61
N ILE A 726 30.81 21.31 -8.08
CA ILE A 726 31.91 20.75 -8.86
C ILE A 726 31.59 19.31 -9.27
N CYS A 727 31.84 18.99 -10.53
CA CYS A 727 31.71 17.65 -11.08
C CYS A 727 32.94 17.25 -11.90
N TYR A 728 33.19 15.95 -11.91
CA TYR A 728 34.27 15.30 -12.65
C TYR A 728 33.68 14.27 -13.62
N SER A 729 34.18 14.23 -14.86
CA SER A 729 33.84 13.19 -15.85
C SER A 729 35.09 12.43 -16.29
N LEU A 730 34.96 11.15 -16.64
CA LEU A 730 36.05 10.27 -17.08
C LEU A 730 35.61 9.43 -18.29
N SER A 731 36.50 9.28 -19.25
CA SER A 731 36.36 8.39 -20.42
C SER A 731 37.67 7.62 -20.65
N ILE A 732 37.55 6.31 -20.84
CA ILE A 732 38.65 5.37 -21.05
C ILE A 732 38.42 4.69 -22.41
N PRO A 733 39.22 5.00 -23.45
CA PRO A 733 39.11 4.38 -24.77
C PRO A 733 39.28 2.86 -24.69
N ASP A 734 38.67 2.12 -25.63
CA ASP A 734 38.73 0.65 -25.64
C ASP A 734 40.16 0.10 -25.65
N GLN A 735 41.09 0.79 -26.32
CA GLN A 735 42.51 0.41 -26.34
C GLN A 735 43.12 0.45 -24.93
N THR A 736 43.05 1.59 -24.24
CA THR A 736 43.53 1.76 -22.85
C THR A 736 42.81 0.83 -21.86
N ALA A 737 41.52 0.56 -22.09
CA ALA A 737 40.71 -0.34 -21.28
C ALA A 737 41.15 -1.82 -21.37
N GLN A 738 41.75 -2.22 -22.50
CA GLN A 738 42.22 -3.58 -22.79
C GLN A 738 43.71 -3.76 -22.49
N SER A 739 44.56 -2.81 -22.88
CA SER A 739 46.02 -2.87 -22.66
C SER A 739 46.43 -2.50 -21.23
N GLY A 740 45.62 -1.69 -20.53
CA GLY A 740 46.02 -1.03 -19.28
C GLY A 740 46.98 0.14 -19.46
N ASN A 741 47.42 0.42 -20.69
CA ASN A 741 48.42 1.44 -21.03
C ASN A 741 48.01 2.18 -22.31
N GLY A 742 47.85 3.50 -22.18
CA GLY A 742 47.31 4.39 -23.21
C GLY A 742 46.71 5.64 -22.57
N ASP A 743 46.15 6.52 -23.40
CA ASP A 743 45.60 7.78 -22.93
C ASP A 743 44.28 7.60 -22.18
N ILE A 744 44.02 8.49 -21.23
CA ILE A 744 42.69 8.71 -20.63
C ILE A 744 42.23 10.14 -20.84
N PHE A 745 40.91 10.33 -20.80
CA PHE A 745 40.28 11.63 -20.93
C PHE A 745 39.49 11.92 -19.65
N PHE A 746 39.70 13.09 -19.04
CA PHE A 746 38.88 13.55 -17.91
C PHE A 746 38.41 14.99 -18.11
N GLN A 747 37.29 15.33 -17.48
CA GLN A 747 36.73 16.67 -17.47
C GLN A 747 36.56 17.14 -16.03
N VAL A 748 36.88 18.40 -15.76
CA VAL A 748 36.52 19.10 -14.52
C VAL A 748 35.59 20.25 -14.88
N SER A 749 34.45 20.36 -14.19
CA SER A 749 33.48 21.45 -14.39
C SER A 749 33.02 22.02 -13.05
N GLY A 750 33.04 23.34 -12.86
CA GLY A 750 32.62 24.01 -11.61
C GLY A 750 32.37 25.51 -11.78
N PRO A 751 31.90 26.24 -10.76
CA PRO A 751 31.51 27.65 -10.89
C PRO A 751 32.71 28.60 -10.78
N ALA A 752 33.02 29.29 -11.88
CA ALA A 752 34.27 30.01 -12.15
C ALA A 752 34.61 31.17 -11.20
N THR A 753 33.63 31.72 -10.49
CA THR A 753 33.77 32.96 -9.69
C THR A 753 33.67 32.72 -8.18
N SER A 754 33.60 31.46 -7.75
CA SER A 754 33.34 31.08 -6.34
C SER A 754 34.46 30.26 -5.69
N HIS A 755 35.41 29.78 -6.50
CA HIS A 755 36.52 28.96 -6.05
C HIS A 755 37.84 29.59 -6.48
N GLU A 756 38.81 29.58 -5.57
CA GLU A 756 40.20 29.97 -5.78
C GLU A 756 40.89 28.99 -6.74
N TRP A 757 40.68 27.70 -6.49
CA TRP A 757 41.14 26.57 -7.31
C TRP A 757 40.29 25.31 -7.05
N VAL A 758 40.36 24.36 -7.99
CA VAL A 758 39.71 23.04 -7.94
C VAL A 758 40.73 21.96 -8.29
N ALA A 759 40.73 20.79 -7.65
CA ALA A 759 41.65 19.70 -7.96
C ALA A 759 41.02 18.30 -7.95
N LEU A 760 41.55 17.46 -8.84
CA LEU A 760 41.22 16.05 -9.01
C LEU A 760 42.53 15.25 -8.98
N GLY A 761 42.59 14.13 -8.27
CA GLY A 761 43.83 13.33 -8.19
C GLY A 761 43.60 11.82 -8.21
N GLN A 762 44.61 11.08 -8.64
CA GLN A 762 44.65 9.62 -8.68
C GLN A 762 45.34 9.09 -7.42
N GLY A 763 44.64 8.31 -6.58
CA GLY A 763 45.18 7.80 -5.31
C GLY A 763 44.14 7.66 -4.20
N GLN A 764 44.60 7.30 -3.00
CA GLN A 764 43.76 7.19 -1.79
C GLN A 764 43.94 8.34 -0.78
N GLY A 765 44.91 9.23 -1.03
CA GLY A 765 45.24 10.40 -0.21
C GLY A 765 46.30 11.23 -0.94
N MET A 766 46.67 12.40 -0.41
CA MET A 766 47.64 13.29 -1.07
C MET A 766 49.01 12.63 -1.30
N SER A 767 49.52 11.90 -0.31
CA SER A 767 50.85 11.28 -0.39
C SER A 767 50.92 10.21 -1.49
N GLY A 768 51.82 10.40 -2.46
CA GLY A 768 51.99 9.51 -3.60
C GLY A 768 50.94 9.68 -4.71
N ALA A 769 50.00 10.62 -4.61
CA ALA A 769 49.00 10.86 -5.65
C ALA A 769 49.55 11.70 -6.82
N ASN A 770 49.01 11.43 -8.02
CA ASN A 770 49.11 12.30 -9.19
C ASN A 770 47.91 13.26 -9.16
N ILE A 771 48.16 14.56 -9.02
CA ILE A 771 47.13 15.57 -8.72
C ILE A 771 47.07 16.60 -9.85
N PHE A 772 45.88 16.91 -10.34
CA PHE A 772 45.62 17.97 -11.31
C PHE A 772 44.92 19.11 -10.59
N VAL A 773 45.57 20.28 -10.56
CA VAL A 773 45.03 21.52 -9.99
C VAL A 773 44.57 22.41 -11.14
N ILE A 774 43.38 23.00 -11.02
CA ILE A 774 42.70 23.79 -12.04
C ILE A 774 42.36 25.16 -11.45
N TYR A 775 42.77 26.21 -12.15
CA TYR A 775 42.47 27.62 -11.87
C TYR A 775 42.25 28.36 -13.19
N LEU A 776 42.00 29.67 -13.15
CA LEU A 776 41.83 30.46 -14.36
C LEU A 776 43.18 30.84 -14.97
N SER A 777 43.21 30.95 -16.29
CA SER A 777 44.31 31.61 -17.02
C SER A 777 44.45 33.07 -16.59
N ALA A 778 45.63 33.65 -16.82
CA ALA A 778 45.88 35.08 -16.58
C ALA A 778 44.92 36.01 -17.36
N ASP A 779 44.29 35.53 -18.44
CA ASP A 779 43.28 36.29 -19.20
C ASP A 779 41.86 36.22 -18.61
N GLY A 780 41.63 35.36 -17.62
CA GLY A 780 40.35 35.12 -16.95
C GLY A 780 39.27 34.43 -17.80
N LYS A 781 39.57 34.03 -19.04
CA LYS A 781 38.63 33.40 -20.00
C LYS A 781 38.97 31.94 -20.25
N ASN A 782 40.25 31.56 -20.16
CA ASN A 782 40.67 30.16 -20.26
C ASN A 782 40.96 29.56 -18.87
N VAL A 783 41.32 28.27 -18.84
CA VAL A 783 41.66 27.52 -17.61
C VAL A 783 43.09 26.99 -17.68
N THR A 784 43.82 27.14 -16.59
CA THR A 784 45.16 26.58 -16.39
C THR A 784 45.02 25.26 -15.65
N VAL A 785 45.67 24.20 -16.14
CA VAL A 785 45.69 22.88 -15.49
C VAL A 785 47.13 22.51 -15.15
N SER A 786 47.45 22.50 -13.87
CA SER A 786 48.76 22.14 -13.33
C SER A 786 48.78 20.67 -12.88
N PRO A 787 49.54 19.77 -13.55
CA PRO A 787 49.79 18.43 -13.04
C PRO A 787 50.90 18.49 -11.97
N ARG A 788 50.67 17.92 -10.79
CA ARG A 788 51.55 17.99 -9.63
C ARG A 788 51.65 16.65 -8.92
N LEU A 789 52.79 16.38 -8.29
CA LEU A 789 52.97 15.17 -7.46
C LEU A 789 52.78 15.50 -5.97
N GLY A 790 51.99 14.69 -5.28
CA GLY A 790 51.73 14.85 -3.85
C GLY A 790 52.81 14.18 -2.98
N ALA A 791 53.57 15.00 -2.24
CA ALA A 791 54.62 14.55 -1.33
C ALA A 791 54.14 14.66 0.13
N GLY A 792 53.49 13.62 0.66
CA GLY A 792 52.92 13.67 2.01
C GLY A 792 51.64 14.51 2.09
N HIS A 793 51.61 15.46 3.03
CA HIS A 793 50.49 16.38 3.29
C HIS A 793 50.87 17.85 3.14
N THR A 794 52.02 18.16 2.52
CA THR A 794 52.36 19.52 2.10
C THR A 794 51.66 19.86 0.79
N GLU A 795 51.76 21.11 0.35
CA GLU A 795 51.30 21.51 -0.98
C GLU A 795 51.95 20.64 -2.08
N PRO A 796 51.18 20.09 -3.03
CA PRO A 796 51.74 19.41 -4.19
C PRO A 796 52.34 20.45 -5.14
N GLN A 797 53.48 20.12 -5.75
CA GLN A 797 54.26 21.04 -6.57
C GLN A 797 54.42 20.53 -8.01
N HIS A 798 54.44 21.46 -8.97
CA HIS A 798 54.70 21.15 -10.37
C HIS A 798 56.19 20.90 -10.60
N ARG A 799 56.52 19.94 -11.47
CA ARG A 799 57.90 19.61 -11.84
C ARG A 799 57.98 19.10 -13.27
N ASP A 800 58.75 19.79 -14.11
CA ASP A 800 59.06 19.37 -15.48
C ASP A 800 59.66 17.96 -15.52
N GLY A 801 59.20 17.16 -16.49
CA GLY A 801 59.65 15.77 -16.69
C GLY A 801 59.27 14.77 -15.58
N GLN A 802 58.70 15.21 -14.45
CA GLN A 802 58.22 14.34 -13.35
C GLN A 802 56.69 14.34 -13.22
N SER A 803 56.03 15.44 -13.56
CA SER A 803 54.57 15.56 -13.57
C SER A 803 53.95 14.87 -14.77
N ALA A 804 52.68 14.45 -14.67
CA ALA A 804 52.00 13.74 -15.76
C ALA A 804 51.83 14.61 -17.02
N ASN A 805 52.05 14.00 -18.19
CA ASN A 805 51.94 14.67 -19.49
C ASN A 805 50.46 14.85 -19.86
N ILE A 806 49.99 16.10 -19.86
CA ILE A 806 48.60 16.45 -20.14
C ILE A 806 48.48 17.45 -21.29
N THR A 807 47.36 17.39 -22.00
CA THR A 807 46.97 18.35 -23.04
C THR A 807 45.54 18.81 -22.82
N LEU A 808 45.32 20.14 -22.87
CA LEU A 808 44.00 20.75 -22.78
C LEU A 808 43.30 20.67 -24.13
N LEU A 809 42.06 20.20 -24.16
CA LEU A 809 41.30 19.96 -25.38
C LEU A 809 40.35 21.11 -25.70
N ALA A 810 39.98 21.24 -26.98
CA ALA A 810 38.97 22.18 -27.45
C ALA A 810 37.64 22.04 -26.67
N GLY A 811 36.96 23.17 -26.44
CA GLY A 811 35.79 23.25 -25.55
C GLY A 811 36.15 23.38 -24.05
N SER A 812 37.42 23.66 -23.72
CA SER A 812 37.84 24.09 -22.39
C SER A 812 37.88 25.61 -22.30
N GLY A 813 37.66 26.16 -21.11
CA GLY A 813 37.63 27.59 -20.82
C GLY A 813 36.55 27.97 -19.81
N VAL A 814 36.20 29.25 -19.75
CA VAL A 814 35.13 29.80 -18.91
C VAL A 814 33.97 30.26 -19.79
N GLU A 815 32.80 29.63 -19.64
CA GLU A 815 31.59 30.01 -20.36
C GLU A 815 30.39 30.07 -19.41
N ASN A 816 29.54 31.09 -19.54
CA ASN A 816 28.33 31.28 -18.71
C ASN A 816 28.58 31.18 -17.19
N GLY A 817 29.74 31.63 -16.72
CA GLY A 817 30.16 31.57 -15.31
C GLY A 817 30.62 30.18 -14.82
N THR A 818 30.76 29.21 -15.72
CA THR A 818 31.24 27.85 -15.43
C THR A 818 32.64 27.66 -16.01
N LEU A 819 33.60 27.24 -15.19
CA LEU A 819 34.91 26.80 -15.65
C LEU A 819 34.80 25.34 -16.11
N THR A 820 35.37 25.03 -17.27
CA THR A 820 35.43 23.66 -17.81
C THR A 820 36.84 23.36 -18.32
N ALA A 821 37.49 22.35 -17.76
CA ALA A 821 38.77 21.83 -18.23
C ALA A 821 38.56 20.42 -18.79
N ASN A 822 38.78 20.23 -20.10
CA ASN A 822 38.75 18.91 -20.75
C ASN A 822 40.20 18.50 -21.02
N VAL A 823 40.66 17.42 -20.40
CA VAL A 823 42.07 17.05 -20.35
C VAL A 823 42.27 15.65 -20.93
N ARG A 824 43.19 15.52 -21.88
CA ARG A 824 43.79 14.25 -22.29
C ARG A 824 45.10 14.08 -21.51
N CYS A 825 45.23 12.97 -20.77
CA CYS A 825 46.47 12.61 -20.10
C CYS A 825 47.12 11.41 -20.79
N ALA A 826 48.38 11.56 -21.19
CA ALA A 826 49.21 10.49 -21.70
C ALA A 826 50.04 9.89 -20.54
N GLY A 827 50.02 8.57 -20.39
CA GLY A 827 50.79 7.86 -19.36
C GLY A 827 50.20 7.87 -17.94
N CYS A 828 48.97 8.37 -17.74
CA CYS A 828 48.28 8.41 -16.43
C CYS A 828 48.01 7.04 -15.76
N SER A 829 48.49 5.93 -16.32
CA SER A 829 48.49 4.59 -15.70
C SER A 829 49.57 4.42 -14.63
N SER A 830 50.64 5.21 -14.65
CA SER A 830 51.80 5.06 -13.75
C SER A 830 52.61 6.35 -13.61
N TRP A 831 52.98 6.71 -12.39
CA TRP A 831 53.76 7.92 -12.08
C TRP A 831 54.75 7.69 -10.92
N SER A 832 55.62 8.66 -10.64
CA SER A 832 56.56 8.64 -9.52
C SER A 832 55.83 8.81 -8.17
N GLY A 833 55.14 7.76 -7.73
CA GLY A 833 54.33 7.73 -6.50
C GLY A 833 53.25 6.65 -6.48
N GLY A 834 52.82 6.14 -7.64
CA GLY A 834 51.73 5.17 -7.71
C GLY A 834 51.39 4.69 -9.12
N VAL A 835 50.39 3.81 -9.19
CA VAL A 835 49.84 3.25 -10.44
C VAL A 835 48.32 3.19 -10.39
N MET A 836 47.66 3.31 -11.55
CA MET A 836 46.21 3.19 -11.69
C MET A 836 45.86 2.16 -12.77
N ASN A 837 45.33 1.01 -12.34
CA ASN A 837 45.03 -0.09 -13.25
C ASN A 837 43.68 0.10 -13.98
N PHE A 838 43.71 0.71 -15.16
CA PHE A 838 42.52 0.88 -16.01
C PHE A 838 41.96 -0.43 -16.59
N THR A 839 42.64 -1.59 -16.51
CA THR A 839 42.02 -2.88 -16.88
C THR A 839 40.97 -3.32 -15.83
N GLY A 840 41.11 -2.86 -14.58
CA GLY A 840 40.21 -3.20 -13.48
C GLY A 840 38.78 -2.66 -13.62
N THR A 841 37.92 -3.00 -12.65
CA THR A 841 36.54 -2.50 -12.56
C THR A 841 36.44 -1.10 -11.97
N GLY A 842 37.47 -0.61 -11.27
CA GLY A 842 37.50 0.73 -10.70
C GLY A 842 38.82 1.05 -10.00
N GLY A 843 38.94 2.27 -9.52
CA GLY A 843 40.12 2.75 -8.79
C GLY A 843 39.82 3.97 -7.92
N SER A 844 40.67 4.21 -6.92
CA SER A 844 40.51 5.32 -5.97
C SER A 844 41.04 6.63 -6.55
N TRP A 845 40.28 7.70 -6.35
CA TRP A 845 40.59 9.08 -6.70
C TRP A 845 40.35 9.98 -5.49
N ILE A 846 41.01 11.13 -5.47
CA ILE A 846 40.81 12.20 -4.49
C ILE A 846 40.29 13.44 -5.18
N TYR A 847 39.57 14.28 -4.44
CA TYR A 847 39.20 15.62 -4.86
C TYR A 847 39.51 16.63 -3.76
N ALA A 848 39.77 17.87 -4.15
CA ALA A 848 39.86 19.02 -3.26
C ALA A 848 39.43 20.28 -3.99
N SER A 849 38.98 21.29 -3.26
CA SER A 849 38.71 22.62 -3.79
C SER A 849 38.79 23.66 -2.69
N LYS A 850 38.95 24.92 -3.12
CA LYS A 850 39.03 26.06 -2.22
C LYS A 850 37.99 27.11 -2.59
N SER A 851 37.03 27.39 -1.71
CA SER A 851 36.14 28.55 -1.86
C SER A 851 36.95 29.85 -1.70
N GLY A 852 36.83 30.79 -2.64
CA GLY A 852 37.61 32.03 -2.62
C GLY A 852 37.59 32.83 -3.92
N THR A 853 38.42 33.88 -3.97
CA THR A 853 38.70 34.65 -5.20
C THR A 853 39.52 33.77 -6.16
N PRO A 854 39.12 33.60 -7.43
CA PRO A 854 39.85 32.77 -8.38
C PRO A 854 41.31 33.18 -8.56
N ILE A 855 42.23 32.20 -8.57
CA ILE A 855 43.58 32.40 -9.08
C ILE A 855 43.48 32.62 -10.60
N GLN A 856 44.15 33.66 -11.09
CA GLN A 856 44.29 34.00 -12.51
C GLN A 856 45.78 33.98 -12.85
N SER A 857 46.27 32.86 -13.36
CA SER A 857 47.68 32.66 -13.69
C SER A 857 47.86 31.56 -14.73
N ASP A 858 48.81 31.76 -15.64
CA ASP A 858 49.25 30.73 -16.60
C ASP A 858 50.43 29.89 -16.05
N ASP A 859 51.00 30.28 -14.90
CA ASP A 859 52.08 29.54 -14.25
C ASP A 859 51.54 28.26 -13.61
N LEU A 860 52.14 27.12 -13.99
CA LEU A 860 51.82 25.80 -13.44
C LEU A 860 52.32 25.63 -12.00
N ALA A 861 53.33 26.40 -11.56
CA ALA A 861 53.92 26.33 -10.23
C ALA A 861 53.27 27.27 -9.19
N SER A 862 52.29 28.11 -9.58
CA SER A 862 51.60 29.07 -8.70
C SER A 862 51.16 28.46 -7.36
N ASP A 863 51.53 29.08 -6.23
CA ASP A 863 51.13 28.63 -4.89
C ASP A 863 49.58 28.57 -4.74
N ILE A 864 49.08 27.62 -3.94
CA ILE A 864 47.63 27.43 -3.70
C ILE A 864 47.24 27.37 -2.21
N SER A 865 46.17 28.07 -1.81
CA SER A 865 45.73 28.08 -0.41
C SER A 865 45.11 26.75 0.02
N TYR A 866 45.27 26.39 1.31
CA TYR A 866 44.71 25.16 1.88
C TYR A 866 43.19 25.02 1.67
N HIS A 867 42.75 23.86 1.17
CA HIS A 867 41.38 23.53 0.76
C HIS A 867 40.35 23.53 1.91
N ASP A 868 39.10 23.84 1.59
CA ASP A 868 37.97 23.78 2.54
C ASP A 868 36.96 22.65 2.24
N ASP A 869 36.86 22.18 1.00
CA ASP A 869 36.15 20.95 0.61
C ASP A 869 37.16 19.93 0.01
N HIS A 870 37.10 18.68 0.46
CA HIS A 870 38.01 17.61 0.04
C HIS A 870 37.50 16.22 0.42
N GLY A 871 37.95 15.19 -0.30
CA GLY A 871 37.62 13.80 0.04
C GLY A 871 38.17 12.75 -0.92
N VAL A 872 37.90 11.49 -0.61
CA VAL A 872 38.30 10.31 -1.39
C VAL A 872 37.05 9.65 -1.97
N PHE A 873 37.12 9.24 -3.23
CA PHE A 873 36.04 8.54 -3.92
C PHE A 873 36.57 7.40 -4.80
N ASN A 874 35.74 6.40 -5.07
CA ASN A 874 36.14 5.28 -5.93
C ASN A 874 35.39 5.35 -7.26
N TRP A 875 36.13 5.48 -8.37
CA TRP A 875 35.55 5.55 -9.70
C TRP A 875 35.28 4.15 -10.24
N ASP A 876 34.05 3.87 -10.65
CA ASP A 876 33.70 2.67 -11.41
C ASP A 876 34.08 2.87 -12.89
N PHE A 877 35.13 2.16 -13.32
CA PHE A 877 35.64 2.21 -14.69
C PHE A 877 34.72 1.49 -15.68
N THR A 878 33.84 0.59 -15.25
CA THR A 878 32.92 -0.12 -16.18
C THR A 878 31.93 0.83 -16.87
N ASN A 879 31.67 1.99 -16.26
CA ASN A 879 30.85 3.06 -16.83
C ASN A 879 31.65 4.09 -17.66
N ALA A 880 32.97 4.13 -17.52
CA ALA A 880 33.87 5.03 -18.27
C ALA A 880 34.50 4.36 -19.50
N LYS A 881 34.47 3.03 -19.60
CA LYS A 881 35.06 2.25 -20.70
C LYS A 881 34.18 2.21 -21.94
N GLY A 882 34.77 2.52 -23.09
CA GLY A 882 34.20 2.24 -24.40
C GLY A 882 34.36 3.36 -25.43
N GLY A 883 34.51 2.97 -26.70
CA GLY A 883 34.54 3.86 -27.84
C GLY A 883 35.92 3.99 -28.50
N GLN A 884 35.90 4.25 -29.81
CA GLN A 884 37.07 4.55 -30.62
C GLN A 884 37.31 6.06 -30.64
N VAL A 885 37.97 6.58 -29.59
CA VAL A 885 38.37 7.99 -29.52
C VAL A 885 39.70 8.16 -30.25
N SER A 886 39.73 8.96 -31.32
CA SER A 886 41.00 9.31 -31.99
C SER A 886 41.82 10.26 -31.10
N ALA A 887 43.14 10.25 -31.24
CA ALA A 887 44.06 10.89 -30.29
C ALA A 887 43.79 12.39 -29.99
N ASN A 888 43.13 13.11 -30.90
CA ASN A 888 42.83 14.54 -30.74
C ASN A 888 41.32 14.85 -30.63
N ALA A 889 40.44 13.84 -30.53
CA ALA A 889 39.01 14.05 -30.34
C ALA A 889 38.67 14.28 -28.85
N ASN A 890 37.83 15.28 -28.55
CA ASN A 890 37.30 15.48 -27.20
C ASN A 890 36.03 14.63 -27.02
N PRO A 891 36.02 13.56 -26.20
CA PRO A 891 34.85 12.71 -26.00
C PRO A 891 33.70 13.45 -25.31
N PHE A 892 33.97 14.52 -24.55
CA PHE A 892 32.97 15.27 -23.79
C PHE A 892 32.12 16.21 -24.65
N LEU A 893 32.53 16.53 -25.88
CA LEU A 893 31.74 17.33 -26.83
C LEU A 893 30.79 16.50 -27.69
N ALA A 894 31.06 15.19 -27.86
CA ALA A 894 30.27 14.30 -28.71
C ALA A 894 29.34 13.35 -27.94
N ALA A 895 29.49 13.23 -26.61
CA ALA A 895 28.77 12.26 -25.80
C ALA A 895 27.36 12.73 -25.37
N THR A 896 26.37 12.57 -26.24
CA THR A 896 24.92 12.80 -25.92
C THR A 896 24.33 11.78 -24.93
N ALA A 897 25.15 10.89 -24.36
CA ALA A 897 24.74 9.81 -23.45
C ALA A 897 25.77 9.60 -22.33
N SER A 898 25.97 10.60 -21.47
CA SER A 898 26.75 10.44 -20.25
C SER A 898 26.03 9.49 -19.27
N LYS A 899 26.72 8.40 -18.89
CA LYS A 899 26.24 7.53 -17.82
C LYS A 899 26.59 8.21 -16.50
N ALA A 900 25.58 8.71 -15.79
CA ALA A 900 25.75 9.12 -14.42
C ALA A 900 26.20 7.90 -13.59
N SER A 901 27.46 7.88 -13.17
CA SER A 901 27.87 6.94 -12.14
C SER A 901 27.22 7.40 -10.84
N THR A 902 26.76 6.44 -10.03
CA THR A 902 26.22 6.71 -8.71
C THR A 902 27.18 7.60 -7.92
N GLN A 903 26.65 8.55 -7.13
CA GLN A 903 27.43 9.24 -6.11
C GLN A 903 28.31 8.23 -5.39
N ALA A 904 29.60 8.51 -5.33
CA ALA A 904 30.55 7.53 -4.84
C ALA A 904 30.22 7.17 -3.39
N THR A 905 29.89 5.90 -3.17
CA THR A 905 29.81 5.33 -1.84
C THR A 905 31.21 5.26 -1.26
N GLY A 906 31.64 6.34 -0.59
CA GLY A 906 32.55 6.19 0.53
C GLY A 906 31.97 5.14 1.49
N GLY A 907 32.82 4.36 2.16
CA GLY A 907 32.41 3.18 2.93
C GLY A 907 31.54 3.43 4.18
N GLY A 908 31.10 4.67 4.39
CA GLY A 908 30.25 5.06 5.51
C GLY A 908 28.82 4.55 5.39
N VAL A 909 28.19 4.31 6.54
CA VAL A 909 26.80 3.84 6.61
C VAL A 909 25.84 4.94 6.11
N SER A 910 24.91 4.61 5.22
CA SER A 910 24.10 5.63 4.53
C SER A 910 23.26 6.51 5.47
N ASP A 911 23.06 7.77 5.09
CA ASP A 911 22.32 8.80 5.86
C ASP A 911 20.92 8.31 6.29
N SER A 912 20.31 7.39 5.53
CA SER A 912 19.04 6.73 5.86
C SER A 912 19.04 6.03 7.23
N TYR A 913 20.15 5.38 7.62
CA TYR A 913 20.27 4.72 8.93
C TYR A 913 20.38 5.74 10.07
N ILE A 914 21.10 6.85 9.84
CA ILE A 914 21.24 7.96 10.80
C ILE A 914 19.88 8.65 11.01
N ILE A 915 19.15 8.89 9.93
CA ILE A 915 17.80 9.48 9.95
C ILE A 915 16.82 8.53 10.67
N ALA A 916 16.85 7.23 10.37
CA ALA A 916 16.01 6.24 11.05
C ALA A 916 16.31 6.15 12.56
N HIS A 917 17.59 6.10 12.94
CA HIS A 917 18.03 6.16 14.34
C HIS A 917 17.46 7.40 15.05
N ALA A 918 17.63 8.59 14.47
CA ALA A 918 17.17 9.85 15.04
C ALA A 918 15.64 9.92 15.19
N VAL A 919 14.89 9.45 14.19
CA VAL A 919 13.42 9.44 14.22
C VAL A 919 12.90 8.50 15.32
N PHE A 920 13.38 7.25 15.38
CA PHE A 920 12.94 6.30 16.40
C PHE A 920 13.35 6.72 17.82
N ALA A 921 14.56 7.28 18.00
CA ALA A 921 15.03 7.80 19.29
C ALA A 921 14.14 8.96 19.79
N CYS A 922 13.88 9.95 18.93
CA CYS A 922 13.04 11.10 19.26
C CYS A 922 11.60 10.69 19.59
N LEU A 923 10.97 9.84 18.78
CA LEU A 923 9.60 9.37 19.00
C LEU A 923 9.47 8.61 20.33
N ALA A 924 10.40 7.70 20.62
CA ALA A 924 10.41 6.95 21.88
C ALA A 924 10.51 7.87 23.10
N VAL A 925 11.56 8.69 23.14
CA VAL A 925 11.99 9.37 24.38
C VAL A 925 11.32 10.72 24.60
N ALA A 926 11.17 11.55 23.57
CA ALA A 926 10.59 12.89 23.73
C ALA A 926 9.05 12.88 23.75
N PHE A 927 8.42 11.85 23.18
CA PHE A 927 6.96 11.79 23.02
C PHE A 927 6.31 10.57 23.70
N ILE A 928 6.56 9.35 23.20
CA ILE A 928 5.76 8.16 23.57
C ILE A 928 5.89 7.82 25.07
N LEU A 929 7.12 7.75 25.59
CA LEU A 929 7.37 7.42 27.00
C LEU A 929 6.81 8.50 27.96
N PRO A 930 7.04 9.82 27.74
CA PRO A 930 6.38 10.90 28.48
C PRO A 930 4.85 10.87 28.43
N ILE A 931 4.23 10.61 27.27
CA ILE A 931 2.76 10.54 27.13
C ILE A 931 2.17 9.47 28.06
N GLY A 932 2.76 8.27 28.11
CA GLY A 932 2.31 7.24 29.04
C GLY A 932 2.45 7.64 30.52
N GLY A 933 3.45 8.46 30.86
CA GLY A 933 3.65 9.04 32.18
C GLY A 933 2.74 10.22 32.54
N ILE A 934 2.19 10.92 31.54
CA ILE A 934 1.14 11.94 31.70
C ILE A 934 -0.22 11.26 31.90
N LEU A 935 -0.55 10.28 31.05
CA LEU A 935 -1.86 9.67 30.97
C LEU A 935 -2.30 9.05 32.32
N ILE A 936 -1.37 8.42 33.04
CA ILE A 936 -1.59 7.81 34.36
C ILE A 936 -1.86 8.83 35.50
N ARG A 937 -1.70 10.14 35.26
CA ARG A 937 -1.98 11.22 36.23
C ARG A 937 -3.27 11.99 35.93
N VAL A 938 -3.61 12.12 34.64
CA VAL A 938 -4.72 12.97 34.18
C VAL A 938 -5.98 12.14 33.89
N ALA A 939 -5.86 11.01 33.21
CA ALA A 939 -7.01 10.21 32.78
C ALA A 939 -7.64 9.41 33.93
N ASN A 940 -8.93 9.13 33.82
CA ASN A 940 -9.68 8.27 34.73
C ASN A 940 -10.46 7.21 33.93
N LEU A 941 -9.73 6.25 33.36
CA LEU A 941 -10.29 5.21 32.47
C LEU A 941 -10.21 3.84 33.15
N PRO A 942 -11.18 2.93 32.91
CA PRO A 942 -11.03 1.53 33.31
C PRO A 942 -9.79 0.92 32.62
N ASN A 943 -9.06 0.06 33.34
CA ASN A 943 -7.83 -0.59 32.87
C ASN A 943 -6.69 0.35 32.43
N LEU A 944 -6.65 1.59 32.92
CA LEU A 944 -5.62 2.60 32.59
C LEU A 944 -4.17 2.10 32.72
N VAL A 945 -3.88 1.20 33.66
CA VAL A 945 -2.54 0.60 33.84
C VAL A 945 -2.14 -0.28 32.64
N ILE A 946 -3.10 -0.98 32.02
CA ILE A 946 -2.84 -1.78 30.81
C ILE A 946 -2.50 -0.84 29.64
N ILE A 947 -3.27 0.24 29.47
CA ILE A 947 -3.02 1.28 28.46
C ILE A 947 -1.63 1.91 28.66
N HIS A 948 -1.29 2.27 29.90
CA HIS A 948 0.05 2.75 30.26
C HIS A 948 1.13 1.73 29.86
N SER A 949 0.99 0.45 30.24
CA SER A 949 1.99 -0.57 29.89
C SER A 949 2.16 -0.76 28.39
N ALA A 950 1.08 -0.72 27.60
CA ALA A 950 1.15 -0.85 26.15
C ALA A 950 1.91 0.33 25.50
N ILE A 951 1.69 1.55 25.98
CA ILE A 951 2.43 2.75 25.54
C ILE A 951 3.92 2.65 25.93
N GLN A 952 4.24 2.17 27.14
CA GLN A 952 5.64 1.99 27.55
C GLN A 952 6.35 0.89 26.75
N TYR A 953 5.70 -0.25 26.48
CA TYR A 953 6.28 -1.29 25.63
C TYR A 953 6.50 -0.81 24.18
N LEU A 954 5.59 0.00 23.62
CA LEU A 954 5.76 0.60 22.29
C LEU A 954 6.97 1.55 22.27
N GLY A 955 7.09 2.44 23.26
CA GLY A 955 8.23 3.35 23.40
C GLY A 955 9.57 2.62 23.57
N LEU A 956 9.59 1.57 24.40
CA LEU A 956 10.77 0.69 24.55
C LEU A 956 11.14 0.00 23.24
N SER A 957 10.15 -0.49 22.48
CA SER A 957 10.38 -1.18 21.20
C SER A 957 11.02 -0.24 20.17
N PHE A 958 10.54 1.00 20.09
CA PHE A 958 11.15 2.03 19.24
C PHE A 958 12.57 2.39 19.72
N TYR A 959 12.80 2.45 21.04
CA TYR A 959 14.14 2.72 21.57
C TYR A 959 15.14 1.59 21.32
N ILE A 960 14.70 0.32 21.34
CA ILE A 960 15.54 -0.83 20.97
C ILE A 960 15.95 -0.76 19.50
N ILE A 961 15.02 -0.43 18.60
CA ILE A 961 15.32 -0.23 17.17
C ILE A 961 16.30 0.92 16.99
N ALA A 962 16.07 2.06 17.65
CA ALA A 962 16.97 3.21 17.60
C ALA A 962 18.37 2.87 18.11
N PHE A 963 18.48 2.19 19.26
CA PHE A 963 19.78 1.80 19.83
C PHE A 963 20.52 0.82 18.93
N GLY A 964 19.85 -0.18 18.36
CA GLY A 964 20.46 -1.13 17.41
C GLY A 964 21.04 -0.43 16.16
N LEU A 965 20.29 0.51 15.58
CA LEU A 965 20.76 1.32 14.45
C LEU A 965 21.95 2.23 14.83
N GLY A 966 21.90 2.85 16.02
CA GLY A 966 22.96 3.72 16.53
C GLY A 966 24.25 2.97 16.89
N ALA A 967 24.13 1.79 17.49
CA ALA A 967 25.25 0.90 17.79
C ALA A 967 25.90 0.34 16.52
N TYR A 968 25.10 -0.03 15.51
CA TYR A 968 25.63 -0.44 14.20
C TYR A 968 26.43 0.68 13.54
N TYR A 969 25.94 1.92 13.57
CA TYR A 969 26.64 3.10 13.07
C TYR A 969 27.93 3.38 13.86
N ALA A 970 27.86 3.40 15.19
CA ALA A 970 29.02 3.64 16.06
C ALA A 970 30.13 2.59 15.88
N SER A 971 29.79 1.33 15.59
CA SER A 971 30.75 0.26 15.28
C SER A 971 31.30 0.30 13.85
N LYS A 972 30.78 1.15 12.97
CA LYS A 972 31.27 1.32 11.59
C LYS A 972 32.18 2.53 11.44
N GLU A 973 31.86 3.61 12.14
CA GLU A 973 32.60 4.89 12.10
C GLU A 973 33.49 5.11 13.35
N ASP A 974 33.71 4.07 14.17
CA ASP A 974 34.41 4.07 15.47
C ASP A 974 34.02 5.20 16.46
N TYR A 975 32.74 5.57 16.48
CA TYR A 975 32.26 6.69 17.30
C TYR A 975 31.95 6.34 18.76
N TRP A 976 32.24 5.13 19.23
CA TRP A 976 31.91 4.66 20.59
C TRP A 976 32.45 5.54 21.73
N SER A 977 33.56 6.23 21.51
CA SER A 977 34.17 7.20 22.44
C SER A 977 33.36 8.49 22.64
N ASN A 978 32.35 8.76 21.81
CA ASN A 978 31.57 9.99 21.87
C ASN A 978 30.54 9.99 23.02
N ARG A 979 30.27 11.18 23.58
CA ARG A 979 29.30 11.38 24.67
C ARG A 979 27.89 10.85 24.32
N HIS A 980 27.50 10.88 23.04
CA HIS A 980 26.19 10.45 22.57
C HIS A 980 25.95 8.92 22.66
N PRO A 981 26.78 8.04 22.06
CA PRO A 981 26.65 6.59 22.24
C PRO A 981 26.91 6.15 23.70
N ILE A 982 27.80 6.81 24.44
CA ILE A 982 28.01 6.52 25.88
C ILE A 982 26.71 6.72 26.69
N ILE A 983 26.11 7.92 26.62
CA ILE A 983 24.85 8.20 27.33
C ILE A 983 23.71 7.34 26.79
N GLY A 984 23.67 7.10 25.47
CA GLY A 984 22.68 6.22 24.85
C GLY A 984 22.72 4.78 25.38
N THR A 985 23.91 4.24 25.61
CA THR A 985 24.10 2.89 26.17
C THR A 985 23.64 2.81 27.63
N VAL A 986 23.94 3.83 28.45
CA VAL A 986 23.44 3.91 29.83
C VAL A 986 21.92 4.03 29.88
N VAL A 987 21.33 4.89 29.03
CA VAL A 987 19.87 5.04 28.92
C VAL A 987 19.21 3.74 28.46
N PHE A 988 19.80 3.02 27.49
CA PHE A 988 19.33 1.72 27.02
C PHE A 988 19.30 0.65 28.13
N GLY A 989 20.42 0.49 28.86
CA GLY A 989 20.50 -0.47 29.97
C GLY A 989 19.47 -0.19 31.06
N LEU A 990 19.32 1.07 31.47
CA LEU A 990 18.32 1.47 32.47
C LEU A 990 16.88 1.27 31.97
N MET A 991 16.60 1.56 30.68
CA MET A 991 15.28 1.41 30.07
C MET A 991 14.81 -0.05 30.04
N LEU A 992 15.71 -1.01 29.74
CA LEU A 992 15.40 -2.44 29.72
C LEU A 992 14.91 -2.98 31.08
N THR A 993 15.32 -2.36 32.19
CA THR A 993 14.86 -2.76 33.53
C THR A 993 13.45 -2.26 33.87
N GLN A 994 12.95 -1.23 33.20
CA GLN A 994 11.70 -0.55 33.58
C GLN A 994 10.44 -1.43 33.50
N PRO A 995 10.24 -2.32 32.50
CA PRO A 995 9.07 -3.19 32.46
C PRO A 995 9.01 -4.17 33.66
N LEU A 996 10.17 -4.73 34.04
CA LEU A 996 10.27 -5.64 35.19
C LEU A 996 9.88 -4.92 36.48
N TRP A 997 10.51 -3.77 36.74
CA TRP A 997 10.21 -2.96 37.92
C TRP A 997 8.79 -2.39 37.92
N GLY A 998 8.22 -2.07 36.76
CA GLY A 998 6.82 -1.64 36.63
C GLY A 998 5.81 -2.74 36.95
N VAL A 999 6.06 -3.99 36.52
CA VAL A 999 5.22 -5.15 36.85
C VAL A 999 5.33 -5.50 38.34
N ILE A 1000 6.54 -5.51 38.91
CA ILE A 1000 6.77 -5.72 40.34
C ILE A 1000 6.05 -4.62 41.14
N HIS A 1001 6.25 -3.35 40.76
CA HIS A 1001 5.61 -2.20 41.38
C HIS A 1001 4.08 -2.33 41.40
N HIS A 1002 3.45 -2.64 40.26
CA HIS A 1002 1.99 -2.76 40.20
C HIS A 1002 1.46 -3.94 41.01
N ARG A 1003 2.16 -5.09 41.01
CA ARG A 1003 1.82 -6.26 41.84
C ARG A 1003 1.94 -5.95 43.34
N MET A 1004 2.98 -5.24 43.76
CA MET A 1004 3.18 -4.82 45.15
C MET A 1004 2.15 -3.77 45.57
N TYR A 1005 1.94 -2.73 44.75
CA TYR A 1005 0.97 -1.66 45.03
C TYR A 1005 -0.46 -2.20 45.19
N LYS A 1006 -0.88 -3.19 44.39
CA LYS A 1006 -2.15 -3.89 44.60
C LYS A 1006 -2.27 -4.62 45.94
N LYS A 1007 -1.15 -5.12 46.49
CA LYS A 1007 -1.12 -5.82 47.80
C LYS A 1007 -1.05 -4.86 48.98
N THR A 1008 -0.29 -3.76 48.89
CA THR A 1008 0.01 -2.88 50.03
C THR A 1008 -0.75 -1.55 50.01
N GLN A 1009 -1.34 -1.15 48.88
CA GLN A 1009 -1.97 0.15 48.63
C GLN A 1009 -1.08 1.39 48.90
N GLY A 1010 0.21 1.17 49.15
CA GLY A 1010 1.19 2.20 49.54
C GLY A 1010 2.44 2.18 48.67
N ARG A 1011 3.30 3.21 48.82
CA ARG A 1011 4.59 3.26 48.12
C ARG A 1011 5.54 2.22 48.71
N THR A 1012 6.21 1.46 47.85
CA THR A 1012 7.24 0.48 48.22
C THR A 1012 8.60 0.90 47.67
N ILE A 1013 9.67 0.19 48.03
CA ILE A 1013 11.01 0.42 47.46
C ILE A 1013 10.98 0.28 45.92
N SER A 1014 10.23 -0.71 45.40
CA SER A 1014 9.99 -0.87 43.95
C SER A 1014 9.22 0.30 43.34
N SER A 1015 8.26 0.91 44.06
CA SER A 1015 7.62 2.17 43.62
C SER A 1015 8.65 3.28 43.41
N TRP A 1016 9.53 3.49 44.39
CA TRP A 1016 10.54 4.54 44.33
C TRP A 1016 11.55 4.29 43.21
N PHE A 1017 12.06 3.07 43.06
CA PHE A 1017 13.03 2.74 42.01
C PHE A 1017 12.47 2.99 40.61
N HIS A 1018 11.29 2.42 40.30
CA HIS A 1018 10.64 2.61 39.00
C HIS A 1018 10.30 4.09 38.71
N LEU A 1019 9.72 4.80 39.69
CA LEU A 1019 9.29 6.20 39.51
C LEU A 1019 10.46 7.19 39.42
N SER A 1020 11.59 6.91 40.08
CA SER A 1020 12.78 7.78 40.03
C SER A 1020 13.65 7.49 38.81
N VAL A 1021 13.98 6.22 38.55
CA VAL A 1021 14.82 5.84 37.40
C VAL A 1021 14.11 6.19 36.08
N GLY A 1022 12.79 5.96 35.97
CA GLY A 1022 12.03 6.37 34.78
C GLY A 1022 12.08 7.87 34.47
N ARG A 1023 12.19 8.75 35.49
CA ARG A 1023 12.37 10.20 35.27
C ARG A 1023 13.78 10.53 34.78
N ILE A 1024 14.79 9.92 35.41
CA ILE A 1024 16.21 10.10 35.05
C ILE A 1024 16.45 9.64 33.61
N VAL A 1025 15.90 8.48 33.23
CA VAL A 1025 15.98 7.90 31.89
C VAL A 1025 15.37 8.80 30.81
N ILE A 1026 14.19 9.39 31.06
CA ILE A 1026 13.57 10.36 30.14
C ILE A 1026 14.44 11.61 30.00
N LEU A 1027 14.93 12.18 31.12
CA LEU A 1027 15.73 13.41 31.09
C LEU A 1027 17.09 13.21 30.40
N LEU A 1028 17.83 12.15 30.76
CA LEU A 1028 19.10 11.80 30.10
C LEU A 1028 18.90 11.49 28.61
N GLY A 1029 17.81 10.81 28.25
CA GLY A 1029 17.50 10.52 26.86
C GLY A 1029 17.15 11.77 26.03
N ILE A 1030 16.44 12.75 26.60
CA ILE A 1030 16.18 14.05 25.94
C ILE A 1030 17.48 14.83 25.74
N ILE A 1031 18.34 14.88 26.76
CA ILE A 1031 19.69 15.47 26.64
C ILE A 1031 20.47 14.75 25.53
N ASN A 1032 20.39 13.41 25.47
CA ASN A 1032 21.11 12.62 24.49
C ASN A 1032 20.62 12.83 23.05
N GLY A 1033 19.31 13.03 22.83
CA GLY A 1033 18.77 13.41 21.53
C GLY A 1033 19.31 14.76 21.05
N GLY A 1034 19.47 15.72 21.98
CA GLY A 1034 20.15 17.00 21.71
C GLY A 1034 21.62 16.81 21.30
N LEU A 1035 22.37 15.94 21.99
CA LEU A 1035 23.76 15.60 21.65
C LEU A 1035 23.87 14.89 20.30
N GLY A 1036 22.94 13.99 19.96
CA GLY A 1036 22.90 13.33 18.64
C GLY A 1036 22.70 14.32 17.49
N LEU A 1037 21.84 15.32 17.67
CA LEU A 1037 21.64 16.41 16.69
C LEU A 1037 22.87 17.33 16.58
N GLN A 1038 23.67 17.47 17.64
CA GLN A 1038 24.96 18.17 17.57
C GLN A 1038 25.99 17.33 16.79
N LEU A 1039 26.16 16.05 17.14
CA LEU A 1039 27.10 15.11 16.52
C LEU A 1039 26.85 14.97 15.01
N GLY A 1040 25.59 14.76 14.60
CA GLY A 1040 25.19 14.63 13.19
C GLY A 1040 25.23 15.94 12.38
N ARG A 1041 25.85 17.01 12.90
CA ARG A 1041 26.05 18.35 12.29
C ARG A 1041 24.80 19.01 11.70
N LYS A 1042 23.58 18.54 12.01
CA LYS A 1042 22.33 19.01 11.37
C LYS A 1042 22.04 20.49 11.69
N SER A 1043 21.23 21.13 10.84
CA SER A 1043 21.02 22.58 10.78
C SER A 1043 20.49 23.22 12.07
N LYS A 1044 20.70 24.53 12.23
CA LYS A 1044 20.18 25.31 13.38
C LYS A 1044 18.66 25.11 13.56
N GLY A 1045 17.90 25.09 12.46
CA GLY A 1045 16.45 24.87 12.49
C GLY A 1045 16.05 23.50 13.06
N ALA A 1046 16.75 22.41 12.73
CA ALA A 1046 16.46 21.08 13.27
C ALA A 1046 16.71 21.02 14.79
N LYS A 1047 17.78 21.65 15.27
CA LYS A 1047 18.12 21.77 16.69
C LYS A 1047 17.07 22.58 17.47
N ILE A 1048 16.61 23.69 16.90
CA ILE A 1048 15.53 24.52 17.47
C ILE A 1048 14.21 23.74 17.52
N GLY A 1049 13.80 23.08 16.42
CA GLY A 1049 12.56 22.31 16.36
C GLY A 1049 12.49 21.19 17.39
N TYR A 1050 13.60 20.45 17.58
CA TYR A 1050 13.71 19.46 18.65
C TYR A 1050 13.59 20.08 20.05
N GLY A 1051 14.29 21.19 20.31
CA GLY A 1051 14.25 21.89 21.60
C GLY A 1051 12.84 22.39 21.95
N VAL A 1052 12.12 22.97 20.98
CA VAL A 1052 10.73 23.41 21.17
C VAL A 1052 9.79 22.23 21.45
N GLY A 1053 9.88 21.15 20.67
CA GLY A 1053 9.06 19.95 20.87
C GLY A 1053 9.27 19.29 22.24
N ALA A 1054 10.54 19.11 22.63
CA ALA A 1054 10.89 18.58 23.95
C ALA A 1054 10.48 19.51 25.10
N GLY A 1055 10.61 20.84 24.91
CA GLY A 1055 10.19 21.85 25.89
C GLY A 1055 8.68 21.83 26.15
N ILE A 1056 7.86 21.77 25.10
CA ILE A 1056 6.39 21.66 25.20
C ILE A 1056 6.01 20.36 25.92
N MET A 1057 6.62 19.22 25.55
CA MET A 1057 6.36 17.94 26.22
C MET A 1057 6.77 17.93 27.69
N GLY A 1058 7.89 18.58 28.04
CA GLY A 1058 8.32 18.78 29.42
C GLY A 1058 7.34 19.62 30.24
N LEU A 1059 6.85 20.73 29.66
CA LEU A 1059 5.86 21.61 30.29
C LEU A 1059 4.53 20.87 30.53
N LEU A 1060 4.04 20.11 29.54
CA LEU A 1060 2.85 19.25 29.70
C LEU A 1060 3.04 18.18 30.78
N TYR A 1061 4.25 17.59 30.89
CA TYR A 1061 4.57 16.61 31.92
C TYR A 1061 4.57 17.23 33.34
N ILE A 1062 5.04 18.47 33.48
CA ILE A 1062 4.99 19.24 34.74
C ILE A 1062 3.55 19.61 35.11
N LEU A 1063 2.76 20.14 34.17
CA LEU A 1063 1.33 20.44 34.39
C LEU A 1063 0.55 19.18 34.84
N ALA A 1064 0.84 18.03 34.25
CA ALA A 1064 0.23 16.75 34.64
C ALA A 1064 0.65 16.28 36.05
N ILE A 1065 1.83 16.66 36.55
CA ILE A 1065 2.23 16.43 37.95
C ILE A 1065 1.46 17.36 38.88
N LEU A 1066 1.42 18.66 38.59
CA LEU A 1066 0.72 19.67 39.40
C LEU A 1066 -0.77 19.35 39.51
N TYR A 1067 -1.43 19.02 38.39
CA TYR A 1067 -2.83 18.59 38.36
C TYR A 1067 -3.06 17.31 39.19
N GLY A 1068 -2.24 16.27 39.00
CA GLY A 1068 -2.38 14.99 39.70
C GLY A 1068 -2.18 15.10 41.21
N GLU A 1069 -1.27 15.97 41.66
CA GLU A 1069 -1.02 16.17 43.09
C GLU A 1069 -2.06 17.11 43.73
N ASN A 1070 -2.55 18.12 43.01
CA ASN A 1070 -3.66 18.95 43.48
C ASN A 1070 -4.96 18.14 43.61
N LYS A 1071 -5.25 17.23 42.65
CA LYS A 1071 -6.36 16.28 42.72
C LYS A 1071 -6.28 15.41 43.97
N ARG A 1072 -5.10 14.87 44.31
CA ARG A 1072 -4.86 14.10 45.55
C ARG A 1072 -5.07 14.92 46.82
N ARG A 1073 -4.61 16.18 46.85
CA ARG A 1073 -4.85 17.09 47.98
C ARG A 1073 -6.35 17.36 48.17
N SER A 1074 -7.09 17.55 47.08
CA SER A 1074 -8.55 17.74 47.13
C SER A 1074 -9.28 16.50 47.63
N SER A 1075 -8.95 15.30 47.13
CA SER A 1075 -9.52 14.04 47.65
C SER A 1075 -9.28 13.88 49.15
N ARG A 1076 -8.04 14.07 49.62
CA ARG A 1076 -7.72 14.01 51.05
C ARG A 1076 -8.47 15.03 51.89
N ARG A 1077 -8.65 16.26 51.38
CA ARG A 1077 -9.41 17.30 52.09
C ARG A 1077 -10.88 16.92 52.25
N ASN A 1078 -11.48 16.35 51.20
CA ASN A 1078 -12.87 15.88 51.23
C ASN A 1078 -13.03 14.64 52.14
N GLU A 1079 -12.07 13.71 52.13
CA GLU A 1079 -12.01 12.58 53.07
C GLU A 1079 -11.96 13.10 54.52
N SER A 1080 -11.02 14.00 54.85
CA SER A 1080 -10.92 14.59 56.21
C SER A 1080 -12.16 15.38 56.65
N ALA A 1081 -12.84 16.04 55.71
CA ALA A 1081 -14.10 16.74 55.99
C ALA A 1081 -15.24 15.76 56.30
N SER A 1082 -15.31 14.63 55.58
CA SER A 1082 -16.31 13.59 55.86
C SER A 1082 -16.10 12.91 57.22
N THR A 1083 -14.86 12.64 57.62
CA THR A 1083 -14.55 12.07 58.95
C THR A 1083 -14.75 13.07 60.08
N GLY A 1084 -14.47 14.36 59.86
CA GLY A 1084 -14.70 15.41 60.86
C GLY A 1084 -16.19 15.64 61.17
N GLY A 1085 -17.08 15.36 60.22
CA GLY A 1085 -18.53 15.52 60.39
C GLY A 1085 -19.21 14.49 61.31
N HIS A 1086 -18.49 13.45 61.77
CA HIS A 1086 -19.09 12.34 62.53
C HIS A 1086 -18.82 12.37 64.05
N MET A 1087 -18.02 13.32 64.57
CA MET A 1087 -17.75 13.44 66.02
C MET A 1087 -18.64 14.45 66.77
N ASN A 1088 -19.57 15.11 66.08
CA ASN A 1088 -20.46 16.14 66.65
C ASN A 1088 -21.95 15.70 66.70
N GLY A 1089 -22.26 14.43 66.45
CA GLY A 1089 -23.63 13.93 66.30
C GLY A 1089 -24.29 13.43 67.60
N ASP A 1090 -23.59 12.58 68.36
CA ASP A 1090 -24.21 11.79 69.44
C ASP A 1090 -23.92 12.33 70.84
N LYS A 1091 -24.76 13.25 71.31
CA LYS A 1091 -25.10 13.37 72.74
C LYS A 1091 -26.51 12.81 72.96
N ILE A 1092 -26.60 11.49 73.11
CA ILE A 1092 -27.86 10.85 73.50
C ILE A 1092 -28.04 10.96 75.03
N GLU A 1093 -29.19 11.49 75.43
CA GLU A 1093 -29.63 11.65 76.81
C GLU A 1093 -29.91 10.27 77.44
N HIS A 1094 -29.06 9.82 78.38
CA HIS A 1094 -29.36 8.66 79.21
C HIS A 1094 -30.07 9.12 80.48
N LYS A 1095 -31.27 8.58 80.73
CA LYS A 1095 -32.19 9.04 81.78
C LYS A 1095 -32.41 7.91 82.79
N ASP A 1096 -32.45 8.25 84.07
CA ASP A 1096 -32.51 7.29 85.17
C ASP A 1096 -33.85 6.55 85.28
N SER A 1097 -33.80 5.29 85.71
CA SER A 1097 -34.90 4.62 86.42
C SER A 1097 -34.36 3.50 87.32
N HIS A 1098 -35.08 3.19 88.39
CA HIS A 1098 -34.67 2.26 89.46
C HIS A 1098 -35.44 0.93 89.41
N ASN A 1099 -34.86 -0.07 90.08
CA ASN A 1099 -35.45 -1.33 90.58
C ASN A 1099 -35.94 -2.39 89.57
N PRO A 1100 -35.78 -3.69 89.92
CA PRO A 1100 -34.67 -4.28 90.67
C PRO A 1100 -34.03 -5.51 90.00
#